data_AF-A0A1E5P9U5-F1
#
_entry.id   AF-A0A1E5P9U5-F1
#
_cell.length_a   1.000
_cell.length_b   1.000
_cell.length_c   1.000
_cell.angle_alpha   90.00
_cell.angle_beta   90.00
_cell.angle_gamma   90.00
#
_symmetry.space_group_name_H-M   'P 1'
#
loop_
_entity.id
_entity.type
_entity.pdbx_description
1 polymer ?
#
loop_
_entity_poly.entity_id
_entity_poly.type
_entity_poly.pdbx_seq_one_letter_code
_entity_poly.pdbx_strand_id
1 'polypeptide(L)'
;MGTGERNQEAHVSEGTGATPPRTLAEALRHRGDASLAALLRARPDLLSPVPNDVSQLATRAATRASVVRALERLDRFTLQTAEALAVAPDPAPYEALRALMTGDDGDPAVEAALPGAVAVLRDQALLWGADDRLRLVRTARELLAPSPTHPSPTGLGPTVAEATAGMSPGRWQETLAAAGLPPTHDPVSAVTALAELFNDRARMSALLDTAPPEALMVLERLVWGPPYGEVTSDPAPPVRWLRDRGLLLPTSLRTVVLPREAALHLRAGRAHRVPEPVPPSVEPAHSYRPQVVDSTAAGQAYTALATVEELLKDWNEGGPAVLRSGGLSVRDLKRTAAALDVPEHTAAFWVELAYAAGLLASDGEASERYAATPAYDEWLDLPPQDQWTRLATAWLHATRTAGLIGSQDAKGRVLAALGPDLDRSAAPEVRRRVLALMAGLPEGSAPAPEQMLARLRWERPLRGAGAATAPASASPPASAAASTGTPGDLRSRIALWTLTEAELLGVTGRGALSSHGRALSATGGAPTRGSDVEEAAAAASAAALLAPLIPEPLDHVLLQADLTAVAPGPLRRPLADTLDVLADVESKGGATVYRFTPASVRRALDAGRAASDLHTFLAEHSRTPVPQPLTYLIDDVARKHGHLRIGAASAYVRCDDDAMLGEILADKRSQPLGLRRLAPTVLAAQSDPGTLLEGLRSMGFAPAAESAAGDVLITRAHAYRTPPRTAPVPVPEGPPTPDETLLGAALRAIRAGDMASTAVRKEAPEAAPVGELPRTSSAETLATVQAAALTGSAVWIGYVNADGAASQRVIAPVRVEGGFVTAYDHTADEVRTYPLHRITGVAELADSP
;
A
#
# COMPACT_ATOMS: atom_id res chain seq x y z
N MET A 1 -27.61 -24.80 -22.40
CA MET A 1 -27.59 -26.28 -22.48
C MET A 1 -26.16 -26.71 -22.74
N GLY A 2 -25.62 -27.58 -21.88
CA GLY A 2 -24.22 -28.04 -21.92
C GLY A 2 -23.46 -27.72 -20.63
N THR A 3 -23.91 -28.27 -19.50
CA THR A 3 -23.24 -28.23 -18.19
C THR A 3 -22.09 -29.23 -18.18
N GLY A 4 -20.86 -28.74 -18.16
CA GLY A 4 -19.66 -29.54 -17.88
C GLY A 4 -19.33 -29.47 -16.39
N GLU A 5 -19.87 -30.40 -15.61
CA GLU A 5 -19.53 -30.62 -14.21
C GLU A 5 -18.05 -31.03 -14.10
N ARG A 6 -17.23 -30.21 -13.44
CA ARG A 6 -15.93 -30.65 -12.93
C ARG A 6 -16.16 -31.24 -11.55
N ASN A 7 -16.27 -32.56 -11.49
CA ASN A 7 -16.15 -33.32 -10.25
C ASN A 7 -14.77 -33.04 -9.64
N GLN A 8 -14.75 -32.23 -8.60
CA GLN A 8 -13.64 -32.15 -7.67
C GLN A 8 -13.90 -33.24 -6.64
N GLU A 9 -13.39 -34.44 -6.92
CA GLU A 9 -13.50 -35.59 -6.02
C GLU A 9 -12.89 -35.21 -4.66
N ALA A 10 -13.75 -35.21 -3.64
CA ALA A 10 -13.36 -35.18 -2.25
C ALA A 10 -12.48 -36.40 -1.98
N HIS A 11 -11.19 -36.17 -1.80
CA HIS A 11 -10.25 -37.22 -1.41
C HIS A 11 -10.51 -37.60 0.06
N VAL A 12 -11.45 -38.52 0.27
CA VAL A 12 -11.59 -39.23 1.55
C VAL A 12 -10.40 -40.19 1.63
N SER A 13 -9.45 -39.88 2.50
CA SER A 13 -8.34 -40.78 2.82
C SER A 13 -8.88 -41.95 3.66
N GLU A 14 -9.05 -43.11 3.02
CA GLU A 14 -9.21 -44.37 3.74
C GLU A 14 -7.92 -44.72 4.49
N GLY A 15 -8.09 -45.24 5.70
CA GLY A 15 -7.07 -45.23 6.75
C GLY A 15 -5.87 -46.11 6.49
N THR A 16 -4.69 -45.53 6.74
CA THR A 16 -3.57 -46.23 7.37
C THR A 16 -3.45 -45.66 8.79
N GLY A 17 -3.21 -46.51 9.79
CA GLY A 17 -3.20 -46.18 11.22
C GLY A 17 -2.08 -45.22 11.65
N ALA A 18 -2.04 -44.02 11.08
CA ALA A 18 -1.15 -42.94 11.49
C ALA A 18 -1.70 -42.32 12.77
N THR A 19 -0.85 -42.21 13.78
CA THR A 19 -1.19 -41.52 15.03
C THR A 19 -1.52 -40.05 14.69
N PRO A 20 -2.65 -39.50 15.18
CA PRO A 20 -3.02 -38.11 14.90
C PRO A 20 -1.93 -37.16 15.38
N PRO A 21 -1.60 -36.10 14.61
CA PRO A 21 -0.48 -35.22 14.92
C PRO A 21 -0.68 -34.55 16.28
N ARG A 22 0.38 -34.54 17.10
CA ARG A 22 0.41 -33.98 18.46
C ARG A 22 0.89 -32.55 18.49
N THR A 23 1.52 -32.07 17.41
CA THR A 23 2.03 -30.70 17.29
C THR A 23 1.73 -30.12 15.90
N LEU A 24 1.78 -28.79 15.79
CA LEU A 24 1.69 -28.11 14.48
C LEU A 24 2.80 -28.56 13.53
N ALA A 25 4.02 -28.77 14.03
CA ALA A 25 5.14 -29.25 13.23
C ALA A 25 4.84 -30.64 12.62
N GLU A 26 4.35 -31.59 13.42
CA GLU A 26 3.92 -32.90 12.91
C GLU A 26 2.80 -32.76 11.87
N ALA A 27 1.80 -31.90 12.12
CA ALA A 27 0.72 -31.68 11.16
C ALA A 27 1.23 -31.09 9.82
N LEU A 28 2.23 -30.22 9.85
CA LEU A 28 2.86 -29.67 8.64
C LEU A 28 3.73 -30.69 7.91
N ARG A 29 4.43 -31.59 8.63
CA ARG A 29 5.26 -32.63 7.99
C ARG A 29 4.45 -33.55 7.10
N HIS A 30 3.23 -33.89 7.53
CA HIS A 30 2.29 -34.74 6.79
C HIS A 30 1.65 -34.06 5.58
N ARG A 31 1.82 -32.74 5.38
CA ARG A 31 1.30 -32.05 4.19
C ARG A 31 2.16 -32.36 2.98
N GLY A 32 1.56 -32.43 1.80
CA GLY A 32 2.29 -32.49 0.53
C GLY A 32 2.91 -31.14 0.14
N ASP A 33 3.86 -31.17 -0.79
CA ASP A 33 4.60 -29.98 -1.22
C ASP A 33 3.70 -28.89 -1.83
N ALA A 34 2.64 -29.28 -2.55
CA ALA A 34 1.66 -28.32 -3.07
C ALA A 34 0.94 -27.54 -1.96
N SER A 35 0.63 -28.20 -0.83
CA SER A 35 -0.01 -27.57 0.32
C SER A 35 0.96 -26.68 1.10
N LEU A 36 2.23 -27.09 1.25
CA LEU A 36 3.27 -26.23 1.83
C LEU A 36 3.56 -25.02 0.92
N ALA A 37 3.57 -25.22 -0.40
CA ALA A 37 3.69 -24.15 -1.38
C ALA A 37 2.55 -23.13 -1.22
N ALA A 38 1.31 -23.60 -1.09
CA ALA A 38 0.15 -22.75 -0.85
C ALA A 38 0.26 -21.97 0.47
N LEU A 39 0.72 -22.60 1.56
CA LEU A 39 0.98 -21.93 2.83
C LEU A 39 2.01 -20.80 2.69
N LEU A 40 3.14 -21.06 2.03
CA LEU A 40 4.21 -20.08 1.84
C LEU A 40 3.81 -18.93 0.90
N ARG A 41 2.93 -19.17 -0.09
CA ARG A 41 2.32 -18.11 -0.90
C ARG A 41 1.32 -17.27 -0.09
N ALA A 42 0.50 -17.91 0.75
CA ALA A 42 -0.47 -17.23 1.61
C ALA A 42 0.23 -16.42 2.72
N ARG A 43 1.36 -16.92 3.22
CA ARG A 43 2.19 -16.31 4.27
C ARG A 43 3.66 -16.13 3.83
N PRO A 44 3.94 -15.15 2.93
CA PRO A 44 5.29 -14.88 2.45
C PRO A 44 6.29 -14.51 3.56
N ASP A 45 5.80 -14.03 4.70
CA ASP A 45 6.61 -13.69 5.87
C ASP A 45 7.30 -14.90 6.52
N LEU A 46 6.86 -16.12 6.21
CA LEU A 46 7.53 -17.34 6.67
C LEU A 46 8.87 -17.58 5.98
N LEU A 47 9.11 -16.95 4.82
CA LEU A 47 10.29 -17.16 3.96
C LEU A 47 11.46 -16.19 4.21
N SER A 48 11.34 -15.25 5.14
CA SER A 48 12.39 -14.26 5.38
C SER A 48 12.95 -14.35 6.81
N PRO A 49 14.13 -14.98 7.03
CA PRO A 49 14.94 -15.76 6.06
C PRO A 49 14.25 -17.09 5.71
N VAL A 50 14.76 -17.91 4.78
CA VAL A 50 14.14 -19.22 4.46
C VAL A 50 14.23 -20.16 5.67
N PRO A 51 13.16 -20.90 6.04
CA PRO A 51 13.25 -21.89 7.11
C PRO A 51 14.10 -23.10 6.71
N ASN A 52 14.88 -23.63 7.65
CA ASN A 52 15.76 -24.77 7.45
C ASN A 52 14.98 -26.11 7.50
N ASP A 53 13.91 -26.19 8.28
CA ASP A 53 13.09 -27.40 8.44
C ASP A 53 11.63 -27.06 8.77
N VAL A 54 10.77 -28.08 8.82
CA VAL A 54 9.33 -27.93 9.11
C VAL A 54 9.07 -27.47 10.55
N SER A 55 9.94 -27.79 11.50
CA SER A 55 9.82 -27.36 12.90
C SER A 55 10.04 -25.85 13.03
N GLN A 56 11.04 -25.31 12.33
CA GLN A 56 11.29 -23.87 12.26
C GLN A 56 10.15 -23.16 11.52
N LEU A 57 9.63 -23.73 10.43
CA LEU A 57 8.45 -23.22 9.73
C LEU A 57 7.24 -23.13 10.68
N ALA A 58 6.95 -24.19 11.44
CA ALA A 58 5.86 -24.22 12.41
C ALA A 58 6.04 -23.18 13.52
N THR A 59 7.26 -23.04 14.05
CA THR A 59 7.58 -22.05 15.08
C THR A 59 7.34 -20.63 14.57
N ARG A 60 7.79 -20.32 13.36
CA ARG A 60 7.58 -19.01 12.72
C ARG A 60 6.11 -18.73 12.44
N ALA A 61 5.38 -19.73 11.93
CA ALA A 61 3.94 -19.64 11.69
C ALA A 61 3.14 -19.37 12.96
N ALA A 62 3.65 -19.76 14.13
CA ALA A 62 3.04 -19.49 15.43
C ALA A 62 3.49 -18.17 16.08
N THR A 63 4.42 -17.41 15.50
CA THR A 63 4.85 -16.12 16.07
C THR A 63 3.72 -15.09 16.04
N ARG A 64 3.68 -14.20 17.05
CA ARG A 64 2.64 -13.15 17.15
C ARG A 64 2.56 -12.28 15.89
N ALA A 65 3.69 -11.80 15.37
CA ALA A 65 3.70 -10.96 14.17
C ALA A 65 3.11 -11.66 12.94
N SER A 66 3.48 -12.93 12.73
CA SER A 66 3.03 -13.73 11.60
C SER A 66 1.55 -14.10 11.72
N VAL A 67 1.09 -14.49 12.92
CA VAL A 67 -0.32 -14.75 13.22
C VAL A 67 -1.17 -13.49 13.04
N VAL A 68 -0.66 -12.33 13.45
CA VAL A 68 -1.38 -11.06 13.26
C VAL A 68 -1.62 -10.79 11.76
N ARG A 69 -0.58 -10.90 10.94
CA ARG A 69 -0.72 -10.72 9.49
C ARG A 69 -1.67 -11.72 8.84
N ALA A 70 -1.62 -12.99 9.24
CA ALA A 70 -2.51 -14.02 8.69
C ALA A 70 -3.98 -13.74 9.02
N LEU A 71 -4.28 -13.43 10.28
CA LEU A 71 -5.62 -13.07 10.74
C LEU A 71 -6.17 -11.79 10.08
N GLU A 72 -5.32 -10.81 9.73
CA GLU A 72 -5.73 -9.58 8.99
C GLU A 72 -6.11 -9.84 7.53
N ARG A 73 -5.71 -11.01 6.99
CA ARG A 73 -6.00 -11.46 5.63
C ARG A 73 -7.15 -12.48 5.57
N LEU A 74 -7.80 -12.78 6.69
CA LEU A 74 -9.01 -13.61 6.68
C LEU A 74 -10.20 -12.77 6.25
N ASP A 75 -11.13 -13.39 5.52
CA ASP A 75 -12.47 -12.82 5.36
C ASP A 75 -13.24 -12.86 6.69
N ARG A 76 -14.39 -12.18 6.70
CA ARG A 76 -15.24 -11.99 7.87
C ARG A 76 -15.68 -13.30 8.48
N PHE A 77 -16.13 -14.24 7.67
CA PHE A 77 -16.65 -15.50 8.17
C PHE A 77 -15.55 -16.41 8.73
N THR A 78 -14.40 -16.44 8.06
CA THR A 78 -13.23 -17.20 8.50
C THR A 78 -12.66 -16.62 9.79
N LEU A 79 -12.65 -15.29 9.93
CA LEU A 79 -12.31 -14.63 11.18
C LEU A 79 -13.32 -14.94 12.29
N GLN A 80 -14.63 -14.87 12.01
CA GLN A 80 -15.68 -15.25 12.97
C GLN A 80 -15.53 -16.71 13.43
N THR A 81 -15.15 -17.61 12.52
CA THR A 81 -14.87 -19.02 12.81
C THR A 81 -13.65 -19.16 13.74
N ALA A 82 -12.58 -18.41 13.50
CA ALA A 82 -11.41 -18.39 14.39
C ALA A 82 -11.75 -17.81 15.77
N GLU A 83 -12.58 -16.77 15.83
CA GLU A 83 -13.07 -16.17 17.08
C GLU A 83 -13.94 -17.15 17.87
N ALA A 84 -14.82 -17.91 17.19
CA ALA A 84 -15.62 -18.97 17.80
C ALA A 84 -14.74 -20.12 18.33
N LEU A 85 -13.73 -20.55 17.56
CA LEU A 85 -12.72 -21.53 18.02
C LEU A 85 -11.96 -21.04 19.26
N ALA A 86 -11.67 -19.74 19.35
CA ALA A 86 -10.95 -19.17 20.48
C ALA A 86 -11.75 -19.21 21.80
N VAL A 87 -13.08 -19.21 21.72
CA VAL A 87 -13.99 -19.35 22.87
C VAL A 87 -14.51 -20.77 23.09
N ALA A 88 -14.32 -21.68 22.13
CA ALA A 88 -14.64 -23.10 22.22
C ALA A 88 -13.69 -23.86 23.18
N PRO A 89 -14.07 -25.08 23.63
CA PRO A 89 -13.16 -26.00 24.32
C PRO A 89 -11.85 -26.22 23.56
N ASP A 90 -10.76 -26.57 24.26
CA ASP A 90 -9.47 -26.87 23.63
C ASP A 90 -8.97 -28.27 24.01
N PRO A 91 -8.88 -29.23 23.07
CA PRO A 91 -9.26 -29.13 21.66
C PRO A 91 -10.79 -29.03 21.46
N ALA A 92 -11.23 -28.42 20.36
CA ALA A 92 -12.65 -28.31 20.00
C ALA A 92 -13.05 -29.40 19.01
N PRO A 93 -14.12 -30.19 19.25
CA PRO A 93 -14.72 -30.97 18.18
C PRO A 93 -15.43 -30.07 17.17
N TYR A 94 -15.46 -30.48 15.90
CA TYR A 94 -16.12 -29.74 14.82
C TYR A 94 -17.58 -29.43 15.15
N GLU A 95 -18.30 -30.37 15.76
CA GLU A 95 -19.70 -30.17 16.17
C GLU A 95 -19.87 -29.06 17.22
N ALA A 96 -18.91 -28.87 18.14
CA ALA A 96 -18.95 -27.75 19.09
C ALA A 96 -18.73 -26.42 18.38
N LEU A 97 -17.83 -26.38 17.39
CA LEU A 97 -17.65 -25.20 16.54
C LEU A 97 -18.92 -24.91 15.71
N ARG A 98 -19.51 -25.94 15.09
CA ARG A 98 -20.76 -25.82 14.32
C ARG A 98 -21.88 -25.26 15.19
N ALA A 99 -22.07 -25.78 16.41
CA ALA A 99 -23.06 -25.28 17.35
C ALA A 99 -22.81 -23.81 17.75
N LEU A 100 -21.55 -23.40 17.96
CA LEU A 100 -21.20 -22.01 18.26
C LEU A 100 -21.49 -21.05 17.09
N MET A 101 -21.39 -21.53 15.86
CA MET A 101 -21.61 -20.70 14.67
C MET A 101 -23.09 -20.62 14.25
N THR A 102 -23.83 -21.72 14.41
CA THR A 102 -25.23 -21.85 13.95
C THR A 102 -26.26 -21.57 15.05
N GLY A 103 -25.91 -21.87 16.31
CA GLY A 103 -26.86 -21.90 17.42
C GLY A 103 -27.73 -23.16 17.42
N ASP A 104 -28.66 -23.23 18.37
CA ASP A 104 -29.52 -24.41 18.58
C ASP A 104 -30.44 -24.72 17.39
N ASP A 105 -30.88 -23.68 16.67
CA ASP A 105 -31.81 -23.80 15.54
C ASP A 105 -31.14 -24.25 14.23
N GLY A 106 -29.80 -24.24 14.17
CA GLY A 106 -29.07 -24.44 12.92
C GLY A 106 -29.11 -23.23 11.97
N ASP A 107 -28.21 -23.21 10.99
CA ASP A 107 -28.23 -22.24 9.88
C ASP A 107 -27.61 -22.90 8.63
N PRO A 108 -28.41 -23.24 7.61
CA PRO A 108 -27.93 -23.94 6.41
C PRO A 108 -26.83 -23.19 5.65
N ALA A 109 -26.85 -21.85 5.66
CA ALA A 109 -25.83 -21.06 4.97
C ALA A 109 -24.49 -21.12 5.71
N VAL A 110 -24.53 -21.06 7.04
CA VAL A 110 -23.35 -21.25 7.91
C VAL A 110 -22.82 -22.67 7.79
N GLU A 111 -23.69 -23.69 7.80
CA GLU A 111 -23.28 -25.10 7.67
C GLU A 111 -22.61 -25.39 6.33
N ALA A 112 -23.11 -24.79 5.24
CA ALA A 112 -22.49 -24.91 3.93
C ALA A 112 -21.10 -24.22 3.84
N ALA A 113 -20.94 -23.07 4.50
CA ALA A 113 -19.71 -22.27 4.42
C ALA A 113 -18.62 -22.73 5.41
N LEU A 114 -19.00 -23.30 6.57
CA LEU A 114 -18.08 -23.61 7.68
C LEU A 114 -16.92 -24.56 7.30
N PRO A 115 -17.12 -25.64 6.51
CA PRO A 115 -16.01 -26.48 6.06
C PRO A 115 -14.93 -25.70 5.31
N GLY A 116 -15.33 -24.74 4.45
CA GLY A 116 -14.42 -23.87 3.71
C GLY A 116 -13.61 -22.98 4.63
N ALA A 117 -14.24 -22.34 5.62
CA ALA A 117 -13.55 -21.52 6.62
C ALA A 117 -12.52 -22.33 7.43
N VAL A 118 -12.88 -23.54 7.86
CA VAL A 118 -11.96 -24.46 8.55
C VAL A 118 -10.78 -24.86 7.66
N ALA A 119 -11.03 -25.12 6.37
CA ALA A 119 -9.97 -25.41 5.39
C ALA A 119 -9.02 -24.22 5.23
N VAL A 120 -9.51 -22.99 5.09
CA VAL A 120 -8.67 -21.78 5.00
C VAL A 120 -7.80 -21.60 6.24
N LEU A 121 -8.36 -21.78 7.44
CA LEU A 121 -7.58 -21.71 8.68
C LEU A 121 -6.49 -22.79 8.75
N ARG A 122 -6.77 -24.00 8.23
CA ARG A 122 -5.76 -25.06 8.09
C ARG A 122 -4.71 -24.66 7.07
N ASP A 123 -5.09 -24.20 5.88
CA ASP A 123 -4.16 -23.83 4.81
C ASP A 123 -3.18 -22.74 5.24
N GLN A 124 -3.63 -21.79 6.06
CA GLN A 124 -2.78 -20.74 6.63
C GLN A 124 -2.00 -21.15 7.90
N ALA A 125 -2.06 -22.42 8.30
CA ALA A 125 -1.45 -22.96 9.52
C ALA A 125 -1.87 -22.22 10.81
N LEU A 126 -3.09 -21.70 10.84
CA LEU A 126 -3.73 -21.12 12.03
C LEU A 126 -4.50 -22.18 12.82
N LEU A 127 -4.90 -23.27 12.16
CA LEU A 127 -5.65 -24.40 12.72
C LEU A 127 -4.97 -25.72 12.34
N TRP A 128 -4.94 -26.67 13.28
CA TRP A 128 -4.42 -28.03 13.06
C TRP A 128 -5.23 -29.06 13.88
N GLY A 129 -4.97 -30.35 13.63
CA GLY A 129 -5.73 -31.45 14.24
C GLY A 129 -6.88 -31.95 13.37
N ALA A 130 -7.36 -33.16 13.69
CA ALA A 130 -8.50 -33.79 13.04
C ALA A 130 -9.84 -33.14 13.48
N ASP A 131 -10.93 -33.44 12.80
CA ASP A 131 -12.23 -32.79 13.03
C ASP A 131 -12.82 -33.08 14.42
N ASP A 132 -12.43 -34.17 15.08
CA ASP A 132 -12.77 -34.46 16.48
C ASP A 132 -12.02 -33.59 17.48
N ARG A 133 -10.87 -33.01 17.08
CA ARG A 133 -9.92 -32.29 17.94
C ARG A 133 -9.23 -31.15 17.19
N LEU A 134 -10.01 -30.16 16.78
CA LEU A 134 -9.53 -28.92 16.19
C LEU A 134 -8.74 -28.11 17.22
N ARG A 135 -7.55 -27.64 16.83
CA ARG A 135 -6.64 -26.86 17.67
C ARG A 135 -6.24 -25.58 16.97
N LEU A 136 -6.80 -24.47 17.44
CA LEU A 136 -6.34 -23.15 17.05
C LEU A 136 -4.93 -22.94 17.60
N VAL A 137 -4.02 -22.37 16.81
CA VAL A 137 -2.66 -22.08 17.27
C VAL A 137 -2.74 -21.18 18.51
N ARG A 138 -1.96 -21.52 19.55
CA ARG A 138 -2.01 -20.87 20.87
C ARG A 138 -2.00 -19.35 20.78
N THR A 139 -1.10 -18.77 19.99
CA THR A 139 -1.00 -17.32 19.83
C THR A 139 -2.22 -16.70 19.15
N ALA A 140 -2.88 -17.40 18.23
CA ALA A 140 -4.15 -16.95 17.65
C ALA A 140 -5.27 -17.01 18.70
N ARG A 141 -5.33 -18.08 19.50
CA ARG A 141 -6.26 -18.17 20.63
C ARG A 141 -6.05 -17.04 21.63
N GLU A 142 -4.81 -16.76 22.05
CA GLU A 142 -4.48 -15.67 22.97
C GLU A 142 -4.83 -14.27 22.41
N LEU A 143 -4.80 -14.09 21.10
CA LEU A 143 -5.17 -12.84 20.43
C LEU A 143 -6.69 -12.62 20.31
N LEU A 144 -7.47 -13.71 20.23
CA LEU A 144 -8.91 -13.69 19.93
C LEU A 144 -9.79 -14.00 21.14
N ALA A 145 -9.26 -14.75 22.11
CA ALA A 145 -9.96 -15.09 23.34
C ALA A 145 -10.19 -13.84 24.21
N PRO A 146 -11.31 -13.78 24.96
CA PRO A 146 -11.57 -12.69 25.89
C PRO A 146 -10.46 -12.59 26.95
N SER A 147 -10.04 -11.36 27.24
CA SER A 147 -9.26 -11.07 28.45
C SER A 147 -9.82 -9.82 29.15
N PRO A 148 -9.49 -9.61 30.44
CA PRO A 148 -9.90 -8.40 31.15
C PRO A 148 -9.41 -7.10 30.50
N THR A 149 -8.31 -7.15 29.73
CA THR A 149 -7.71 -6.00 29.03
C THR A 149 -8.11 -5.92 27.56
N HIS A 150 -8.66 -7.00 26.99
CA HIS A 150 -9.09 -7.09 25.60
C HIS A 150 -10.49 -7.72 25.53
N PRO A 151 -11.56 -6.90 25.38
CA PRO A 151 -12.90 -7.46 25.20
C PRO A 151 -12.93 -8.36 23.96
N SER A 152 -13.52 -9.55 24.08
CA SER A 152 -13.59 -10.49 22.96
C SER A 152 -14.36 -9.86 21.78
N PRO A 153 -13.93 -10.10 20.53
CA PRO A 153 -14.72 -9.73 19.35
C PRO A 153 -16.14 -10.31 19.33
N THR A 154 -16.37 -11.42 20.05
CA THR A 154 -17.68 -12.07 20.22
C THR A 154 -18.55 -11.39 21.29
N GLY A 155 -17.99 -10.48 22.09
CA GLY A 155 -18.62 -9.92 23.28
C GLY A 155 -18.80 -10.91 24.44
N LEU A 156 -18.29 -12.15 24.35
CA LEU A 156 -18.36 -13.12 25.44
C LEU A 156 -17.37 -12.78 26.55
N GLY A 157 -17.78 -13.06 27.79
CA GLY A 157 -16.95 -12.95 28.97
C GLY A 157 -15.99 -14.15 29.18
N PRO A 158 -15.25 -14.15 30.30
CA PRO A 158 -14.51 -15.31 30.77
C PRO A 158 -15.47 -16.47 31.08
N THR A 159 -14.95 -17.69 31.08
CA THR A 159 -15.64 -18.89 31.56
C THR A 159 -15.98 -18.77 33.05
N VAL A 160 -16.92 -19.59 33.54
CA VAL A 160 -17.19 -19.72 34.97
C VAL A 160 -15.89 -20.00 35.74
N ALA A 161 -15.05 -20.91 35.24
CA ALA A 161 -13.78 -21.27 35.86
C ALA A 161 -12.83 -20.07 36.02
N GLU A 162 -12.68 -19.27 34.96
CA GLU A 162 -11.82 -18.07 34.96
C GLU A 162 -12.39 -16.96 35.85
N ALA A 163 -13.70 -16.71 35.79
CA ALA A 163 -14.37 -15.65 36.55
C ALA A 163 -14.41 -15.92 38.06
N THR A 164 -14.28 -17.18 38.48
CA THR A 164 -14.34 -17.61 39.87
C THR A 164 -13.00 -18.05 40.44
N ALA A 165 -11.90 -17.82 39.70
CA ALA A 165 -10.56 -18.07 40.19
C ALA A 165 -10.32 -17.32 41.51
N GLY A 166 -10.04 -18.06 42.59
CA GLY A 166 -9.83 -17.49 43.93
C GLY A 166 -11.11 -17.19 44.73
N MET A 167 -12.29 -17.60 44.27
CA MET A 167 -13.53 -17.51 45.04
C MET A 167 -13.51 -18.42 46.28
N SER A 168 -14.00 -17.93 47.42
CA SER A 168 -13.98 -18.69 48.67
C SER A 168 -14.95 -19.87 48.65
N PRO A 169 -14.64 -21.01 49.32
CA PRO A 169 -15.54 -22.16 49.38
C PRO A 169 -16.92 -21.84 49.96
N GLY A 170 -16.99 -20.94 50.96
CA GLY A 170 -18.28 -20.50 51.52
C GLY A 170 -19.16 -19.79 50.49
N ARG A 171 -18.56 -18.92 49.66
CA ARG A 171 -19.32 -18.22 48.60
C ARG A 171 -19.82 -19.18 47.52
N TRP A 172 -19.04 -20.22 47.21
CA TRP A 172 -19.49 -21.29 46.32
C TRP A 172 -20.71 -22.02 46.86
N GLN A 173 -20.72 -22.36 48.14
CA GLN A 173 -21.85 -23.04 48.77
C GLN A 173 -23.13 -22.20 48.74
N GLU A 174 -23.03 -20.91 49.05
CA GLU A 174 -24.15 -19.97 48.91
C GLU A 174 -24.69 -19.94 47.48
N THR A 175 -23.78 -19.88 46.50
CA THR A 175 -24.14 -19.77 45.09
C THR A 175 -24.81 -21.03 44.56
N LEU A 176 -24.26 -22.20 44.87
CA LEU A 176 -24.84 -23.50 44.50
C LEU A 176 -26.21 -23.70 45.14
N ALA A 177 -26.35 -23.39 46.43
CA ALA A 177 -27.62 -23.49 47.13
C ALA A 177 -28.69 -22.58 46.52
N ALA A 178 -28.35 -21.32 46.22
CA ALA A 178 -29.27 -20.37 45.59
C ALA A 178 -29.64 -20.74 44.14
N ALA A 179 -28.76 -21.45 43.42
CA ALA A 179 -29.01 -22.02 42.10
C ALA A 179 -29.73 -23.38 42.12
N GLY A 180 -30.03 -23.93 43.30
CA GLY A 180 -30.70 -25.24 43.44
C GLY A 180 -29.80 -26.44 43.12
N LEU A 181 -28.48 -26.29 43.27
CA LEU A 181 -27.48 -27.32 43.03
C LEU A 181 -27.01 -27.99 44.33
N PRO A 182 -26.56 -29.25 44.30
CA PRO A 182 -26.00 -29.93 45.46
C PRO A 182 -24.77 -29.19 46.02
N PRO A 183 -24.61 -29.09 47.35
CA PRO A 183 -23.44 -28.44 47.94
C PRO A 183 -22.19 -29.31 47.75
N THR A 184 -21.05 -28.66 47.50
CA THR A 184 -19.73 -29.30 47.49
C THR A 184 -18.69 -28.38 48.13
N HIS A 185 -17.63 -28.97 48.69
CA HIS A 185 -16.48 -28.25 49.23
C HIS A 185 -15.32 -28.18 48.23
N ASP A 186 -15.38 -28.95 47.13
CA ASP A 186 -14.39 -28.94 46.08
C ASP A 186 -14.71 -27.86 45.03
N PRO A 187 -13.85 -26.84 44.84
CA PRO A 187 -14.09 -25.76 43.89
C PRO A 187 -14.16 -26.26 42.44
N VAL A 188 -13.45 -27.32 42.08
CA VAL A 188 -13.50 -27.86 40.71
C VAL A 188 -14.88 -28.45 40.44
N SER A 189 -15.38 -29.29 41.34
CA SER A 189 -16.74 -29.83 41.28
C SER A 189 -17.82 -28.73 41.29
N ALA A 190 -17.62 -27.65 42.06
CA ALA A 190 -18.55 -26.51 42.10
C ALA A 190 -18.63 -25.79 40.74
N VAL A 191 -17.48 -25.52 40.12
CA VAL A 191 -17.38 -24.93 38.78
C VAL A 191 -18.06 -25.83 37.75
N THR A 192 -17.78 -27.13 37.77
CA THR A 192 -18.40 -28.10 36.87
C THR A 192 -19.92 -28.12 37.01
N ALA A 193 -20.45 -28.20 38.23
CA ALA A 193 -21.90 -28.23 38.46
C ALA A 193 -22.61 -26.96 37.96
N LEU A 194 -21.99 -25.79 38.15
CA LEU A 194 -22.55 -24.53 37.67
C LEU A 194 -22.46 -24.39 36.14
N ALA A 195 -21.34 -24.82 35.54
CA ALA A 195 -21.19 -24.85 34.09
C ALA A 195 -22.17 -25.84 33.43
N GLU A 196 -22.37 -27.02 34.02
CA GLU A 196 -23.38 -28.00 33.58
C GLU A 196 -24.80 -27.44 33.67
N LEU A 197 -25.13 -26.70 34.74
CA LEU A 197 -26.41 -26.02 34.85
C LEU A 197 -26.63 -25.06 33.68
N PHE A 198 -25.64 -24.24 33.34
CA PHE A 198 -25.75 -23.26 32.25
C PHE A 198 -25.82 -23.91 30.87
N ASN A 199 -25.16 -25.06 30.67
CA ASN A 199 -25.22 -25.82 29.43
C ASN A 199 -26.51 -26.65 29.28
N ASP A 200 -27.23 -26.95 30.37
CA ASP A 200 -28.50 -27.66 30.34
C ASP A 200 -29.66 -26.70 30.01
N ARG A 201 -30.25 -26.88 28.82
CA ARG A 201 -31.32 -26.03 28.31
C ARG A 201 -32.54 -25.98 29.21
N ALA A 202 -33.00 -27.13 29.71
CA ALA A 202 -34.22 -27.23 30.49
C ALA A 202 -34.02 -26.67 31.91
N ARG A 203 -32.90 -27.01 32.55
CA ARG A 203 -32.61 -26.58 33.93
C ARG A 203 -32.34 -25.08 34.01
N MET A 204 -31.61 -24.53 33.05
CA MET A 204 -31.35 -23.09 33.00
C MET A 204 -32.60 -22.29 32.67
N SER A 205 -33.47 -22.77 31.75
CA SER A 205 -34.77 -22.14 31.50
C SER A 205 -35.61 -22.09 32.77
N ALA A 206 -35.70 -23.22 33.50
CA ALA A 206 -36.44 -23.27 34.76
C ALA A 206 -35.87 -22.31 35.83
N LEU A 207 -34.55 -22.06 35.85
CA LEU A 207 -33.95 -21.05 36.72
C LEU A 207 -34.35 -19.63 36.28
N LEU A 208 -34.26 -19.34 34.99
CA LEU A 208 -34.59 -18.03 34.42
C LEU A 208 -36.09 -17.69 34.57
N ASP A 209 -36.98 -18.68 34.55
CA ASP A 209 -38.42 -18.49 34.81
C ASP A 209 -38.71 -17.97 36.23
N THR A 210 -37.76 -18.11 37.17
CA THR A 210 -37.86 -17.56 38.53
C THR A 210 -37.25 -16.16 38.67
N ALA A 211 -36.69 -15.59 37.59
CA ALA A 211 -36.00 -14.31 37.61
C ALA A 211 -36.97 -13.12 37.67
N PRO A 212 -36.69 -12.09 38.51
CA PRO A 212 -37.39 -10.82 38.41
C PRO A 212 -37.23 -10.18 37.02
N PRO A 213 -38.25 -9.48 36.48
CA PRO A 213 -38.17 -8.84 35.17
C PRO A 213 -36.96 -7.90 35.01
N GLU A 214 -36.62 -7.15 36.06
CA GLU A 214 -35.49 -6.24 36.07
C GLU A 214 -34.14 -6.96 36.00
N ALA A 215 -34.06 -8.21 36.49
CA ALA A 215 -32.85 -9.03 36.39
C ALA A 215 -32.65 -9.50 34.94
N LEU A 216 -33.73 -9.87 34.24
CA LEU A 216 -33.69 -10.21 32.82
C LEU A 216 -33.26 -9.00 31.97
N MET A 217 -33.76 -7.80 32.26
CA MET A 217 -33.31 -6.56 31.60
C MET A 217 -31.81 -6.27 31.81
N VAL A 218 -31.25 -6.64 32.98
CA VAL A 218 -29.80 -6.53 33.20
C VAL A 218 -29.06 -7.49 32.28
N LEU A 219 -29.50 -8.75 32.20
CA LEU A 219 -28.89 -9.75 31.33
C LEU A 219 -28.97 -9.34 29.86
N GLU A 220 -30.13 -8.93 29.35
CA GLU A 220 -30.33 -8.50 27.95
C GLU A 220 -29.31 -7.46 27.48
N ARG A 221 -28.95 -6.50 28.35
CA ARG A 221 -27.94 -5.48 28.04
C ARG A 221 -26.52 -6.06 27.94
N LEU A 222 -26.22 -7.08 28.73
CA LEU A 222 -24.90 -7.74 28.79
C LEU A 222 -24.75 -8.86 27.76
N VAL A 223 -25.85 -9.46 27.28
CA VAL A 223 -25.81 -10.62 26.38
C VAL A 223 -24.99 -10.32 25.13
N TRP A 224 -25.21 -9.21 24.45
CA TRP A 224 -24.46 -8.82 23.23
C TRP A 224 -23.63 -7.54 23.41
N GLY A 225 -23.75 -6.89 24.57
CA GLY A 225 -22.91 -5.74 24.95
C GLY A 225 -21.58 -6.18 25.57
N PRO A 226 -20.85 -5.24 26.18
CA PRO A 226 -19.73 -5.59 27.04
C PRO A 226 -20.19 -6.57 28.13
N PRO A 227 -19.50 -7.69 28.36
CA PRO A 227 -19.95 -8.70 29.33
C PRO A 227 -19.74 -8.23 30.78
N TYR A 228 -19.11 -7.07 30.99
CA TYR A 228 -18.79 -6.49 32.29
C TYR A 228 -19.77 -5.38 32.67
N GLY A 229 -20.09 -5.29 33.95
CA GLY A 229 -20.85 -4.19 34.54
C GLY A 229 -20.22 -3.67 35.83
N GLU A 230 -20.35 -2.37 36.08
CA GLU A 230 -19.98 -1.76 37.37
C GLU A 230 -21.09 -1.93 38.41
N VAL A 231 -20.69 -2.22 39.64
CA VAL A 231 -21.61 -2.49 40.75
C VAL A 231 -21.10 -1.81 42.03
N THR A 232 -22.04 -1.28 42.81
CA THR A 232 -21.79 -0.72 44.14
C THR A 232 -21.48 -1.80 45.18
N SER A 233 -20.94 -1.40 46.34
CA SER A 233 -20.71 -2.33 47.46
C SER A 233 -21.99 -2.99 47.98
N ASP A 234 -23.13 -2.30 47.85
CA ASP A 234 -24.46 -2.86 48.05
C ASP A 234 -25.23 -2.86 46.71
N PRO A 235 -25.26 -4.00 45.98
CA PRO A 235 -25.94 -4.09 44.68
C PRO A 235 -27.45 -3.99 44.84
N ALA A 236 -28.10 -3.34 43.86
CA ALA A 236 -29.55 -3.33 43.74
C ALA A 236 -30.13 -4.77 43.71
N PRO A 237 -31.37 -4.98 44.19
CA PRO A 237 -31.97 -6.32 44.30
C PRO A 237 -31.88 -7.18 43.02
N PRO A 238 -32.07 -6.67 41.79
CA PRO A 238 -31.93 -7.47 40.58
C PRO A 238 -30.50 -7.97 40.34
N VAL A 239 -29.50 -7.13 40.59
CA VAL A 239 -28.07 -7.50 40.44
C VAL A 239 -27.66 -8.48 41.54
N ARG A 240 -28.18 -8.31 42.76
CA ARG A 240 -27.96 -9.24 43.86
C ARG A 240 -28.51 -10.63 43.53
N TRP A 241 -29.74 -10.70 43.02
CA TRP A 241 -30.38 -11.96 42.60
C TRP A 241 -29.54 -12.73 41.57
N LEU A 242 -28.99 -12.03 40.57
CA LEU A 242 -28.12 -12.61 39.55
C LEU A 242 -26.78 -13.08 40.13
N ARG A 243 -26.18 -12.31 41.05
CA ARG A 243 -24.92 -12.67 41.72
C ARG A 243 -25.05 -13.88 42.63
N ASP A 244 -26.18 -14.02 43.31
CA ASP A 244 -26.40 -15.13 44.22
C ASP A 244 -26.60 -16.45 43.46
N ARG A 245 -27.06 -16.40 42.20
CA ARG A 245 -27.25 -17.59 41.35
C ARG A 245 -26.11 -17.85 40.37
N GLY A 246 -25.02 -17.09 40.45
CA GLY A 246 -23.86 -17.25 39.58
C GLY A 246 -24.07 -16.77 38.14
N LEU A 247 -25.21 -16.13 37.83
CA LEU A 247 -25.51 -15.53 36.52
C LEU A 247 -24.71 -14.24 36.29
N LEU A 248 -24.23 -13.61 37.36
CA LEU A 248 -23.19 -12.58 37.33
C LEU A 248 -22.10 -12.92 38.35
N LEU A 249 -20.84 -12.99 37.92
CA LEU A 249 -19.72 -13.35 38.77
C LEU A 249 -18.84 -12.12 39.07
N PRO A 250 -18.35 -11.96 40.32
CA PRO A 250 -17.51 -10.83 40.66
C PRO A 250 -16.10 -11.01 40.09
N THR A 251 -15.62 -10.03 39.31
CA THR A 251 -14.22 -9.97 38.85
C THR A 251 -13.36 -9.00 39.67
N SER A 252 -13.98 -8.03 40.33
CA SER A 252 -13.34 -7.14 41.30
C SER A 252 -14.36 -6.69 42.35
N LEU A 253 -13.95 -5.87 43.32
CA LEU A 253 -14.84 -5.29 44.34
C LEU A 253 -15.98 -4.45 43.75
N ARG A 254 -15.83 -3.93 42.52
CA ARG A 254 -16.79 -3.04 41.87
C ARG A 254 -17.22 -3.51 40.48
N THR A 255 -16.79 -4.69 40.04
CA THR A 255 -17.10 -5.19 38.70
C THR A 255 -17.63 -6.61 38.74
N VAL A 256 -18.69 -6.83 37.98
CA VAL A 256 -19.26 -8.16 37.72
C VAL A 256 -19.15 -8.47 36.23
N VAL A 257 -19.18 -9.76 35.91
CA VAL A 257 -19.15 -10.25 34.55
C VAL A 257 -20.23 -11.30 34.33
N LEU A 258 -20.84 -11.30 33.14
CA LEU A 258 -21.67 -12.39 32.65
C LEU A 258 -20.75 -13.53 32.17
N PRO A 259 -20.71 -14.69 32.85
CA PRO A 259 -19.87 -15.80 32.42
C PRO A 259 -20.27 -16.32 31.05
N ARG A 260 -19.29 -16.84 30.30
CA ARG A 260 -19.43 -17.31 28.91
C ARG A 260 -20.55 -18.33 28.74
N GLU A 261 -20.64 -19.31 29.63
CA GLU A 261 -21.59 -20.41 29.56
C GLU A 261 -23.03 -19.90 29.71
N ALA A 262 -23.27 -18.99 30.66
CA ALA A 262 -24.56 -18.33 30.81
C ALA A 262 -24.89 -17.43 29.61
N ALA A 263 -23.91 -16.68 29.09
CA ALA A 263 -24.08 -15.87 27.89
C ALA A 263 -24.44 -16.73 26.67
N LEU A 264 -23.72 -17.83 26.42
CA LEU A 264 -24.01 -18.76 25.32
C LEU A 264 -25.38 -19.38 25.46
N HIS A 265 -25.82 -19.70 26.69
CA HIS A 265 -27.19 -20.14 26.90
C HIS A 265 -28.19 -19.09 26.40
N LEU A 266 -28.07 -17.85 26.89
CA LEU A 266 -28.94 -16.72 26.53
C LEU A 266 -28.86 -16.35 25.03
N ARG A 267 -27.79 -16.72 24.34
CA ARG A 267 -27.59 -16.52 22.90
C ARG A 267 -28.08 -17.70 22.04
N ALA A 268 -28.76 -18.69 22.63
CA ALA A 268 -29.14 -19.95 21.96
C ALA A 268 -27.94 -20.66 21.33
N GLY A 269 -26.81 -20.71 22.07
CA GLY A 269 -25.58 -21.37 21.65
C GLY A 269 -24.65 -20.54 20.76
N ARG A 270 -25.07 -19.38 20.26
CA ARG A 270 -24.30 -18.59 19.28
C ARG A 270 -23.16 -17.78 19.90
N ALA A 271 -21.98 -17.89 19.31
CA ALA A 271 -20.84 -17.02 19.60
C ALA A 271 -21.02 -15.61 19.01
N HIS A 272 -21.58 -15.51 17.80
CA HIS A 272 -21.79 -14.25 17.07
C HIS A 272 -23.27 -13.92 16.92
N ARG A 273 -23.62 -12.63 17.00
CA ARG A 273 -25.02 -12.19 16.84
C ARG A 273 -25.51 -12.39 15.42
N VAL A 274 -24.62 -12.09 14.47
CA VAL A 274 -24.88 -12.21 13.03
C VAL A 274 -23.63 -12.84 12.41
N PRO A 275 -23.62 -14.16 12.19
CA PRO A 275 -22.67 -14.81 11.30
C PRO A 275 -22.83 -14.26 9.88
N GLU A 276 -21.72 -14.08 9.15
CA GLU A 276 -21.73 -13.55 7.78
C GLU A 276 -21.13 -14.58 6.79
N PRO A 277 -21.79 -15.75 6.57
CA PRO A 277 -21.20 -16.91 5.88
C PRO A 277 -20.88 -16.69 4.41
N VAL A 278 -21.57 -15.74 3.76
CA VAL A 278 -21.40 -15.43 2.36
C VAL A 278 -21.02 -13.97 2.19
N PRO A 279 -20.16 -13.66 1.20
CA PRO A 279 -19.81 -12.28 0.93
C PRO A 279 -21.04 -11.50 0.45
N PRO A 280 -21.22 -10.24 0.89
CA PRO A 280 -22.24 -9.35 0.34
C PRO A 280 -22.13 -9.29 -1.19
N SER A 281 -23.26 -9.33 -1.89
CA SER A 281 -23.26 -9.13 -3.34
C SER A 281 -23.05 -7.64 -3.65
N VAL A 282 -22.32 -7.38 -4.73
CA VAL A 282 -22.20 -6.05 -5.31
C VAL A 282 -23.12 -6.06 -6.52
N GLU A 283 -24.19 -5.28 -6.46
CA GLU A 283 -25.20 -5.22 -7.51
C GLU A 283 -25.04 -3.93 -8.32
N PRO A 284 -25.45 -3.93 -9.60
CA PRO A 284 -25.50 -2.71 -10.40
C PRO A 284 -26.54 -1.74 -9.81
N ALA A 285 -26.08 -0.56 -9.36
CA ALA A 285 -26.98 0.53 -8.96
C ALA A 285 -27.59 1.22 -10.19
N HIS A 286 -26.77 1.39 -11.23
CA HIS A 286 -27.16 1.97 -12.51
C HIS A 286 -26.53 1.19 -13.66
N SER A 287 -27.21 1.17 -14.80
CA SER A 287 -26.72 0.55 -16.03
C SER A 287 -26.82 1.53 -17.19
N TYR A 288 -25.75 1.62 -17.97
CA TYR A 288 -25.62 2.47 -19.14
C TYR A 288 -25.25 1.63 -20.36
N ARG A 289 -25.41 2.19 -21.56
CA ARG A 289 -24.84 1.57 -22.77
C ARG A 289 -23.31 1.63 -22.68
N PRO A 290 -22.57 0.54 -22.94
CA PRO A 290 -21.11 0.52 -22.87
C PRO A 290 -20.44 1.66 -23.64
N GLN A 291 -20.94 1.99 -24.84
CA GLN A 291 -20.39 3.08 -25.66
C GLN A 291 -20.50 4.47 -25.01
N VAL A 292 -21.51 4.70 -24.17
CA VAL A 292 -21.68 5.97 -23.43
C VAL A 292 -20.68 6.04 -22.28
N VAL A 293 -20.41 4.91 -21.62
CA VAL A 293 -19.39 4.82 -20.57
C VAL A 293 -18.01 5.04 -21.18
N ASP A 294 -17.71 4.36 -22.28
CA ASP A 294 -16.41 4.43 -22.96
C ASP A 294 -16.12 5.85 -23.47
N SER A 295 -17.10 6.51 -24.11
CA SER A 295 -16.93 7.90 -24.57
C SER A 295 -16.80 8.90 -23.43
N THR A 296 -17.54 8.72 -22.33
CA THR A 296 -17.40 9.57 -21.13
C THR A 296 -16.03 9.39 -20.49
N ALA A 297 -15.59 8.14 -20.34
CA ALA A 297 -14.29 7.79 -19.77
C ALA A 297 -13.13 8.31 -20.65
N ALA A 298 -13.24 8.20 -21.98
CA ALA A 298 -12.25 8.76 -22.91
C ALA A 298 -12.18 10.30 -22.82
N GLY A 299 -13.31 10.98 -22.64
CA GLY A 299 -13.34 12.42 -22.37
C GLY A 299 -12.59 12.80 -21.10
N GLN A 300 -12.80 12.05 -20.00
CA GLN A 300 -12.05 12.25 -18.75
C GLN A 300 -10.56 11.94 -18.90
N ALA A 301 -10.21 10.87 -19.61
CA ALA A 301 -8.82 10.53 -19.92
C ALA A 301 -8.12 11.68 -20.68
N TYR A 302 -8.80 12.28 -21.65
CA TYR A 302 -8.29 13.44 -22.38
C TYR A 302 -8.11 14.66 -21.46
N THR A 303 -9.09 14.96 -20.60
CA THR A 303 -8.97 16.04 -19.60
C THR A 303 -7.80 15.80 -18.64
N ALA A 304 -7.59 14.56 -18.19
CA ALA A 304 -6.47 14.19 -17.33
C ALA A 304 -5.11 14.51 -17.95
N LEU A 305 -4.92 14.17 -19.24
CA LEU A 305 -3.69 14.49 -19.98
C LEU A 305 -3.46 16.00 -20.04
N ALA A 306 -4.49 16.76 -20.40
CA ALA A 306 -4.41 18.21 -20.47
C ALA A 306 -4.08 18.85 -19.11
N THR A 307 -4.66 18.34 -18.02
CA THR A 307 -4.39 18.85 -16.67
C THR A 307 -2.95 18.59 -16.22
N VAL A 308 -2.39 17.42 -16.52
CA VAL A 308 -0.97 17.10 -16.19
C VAL A 308 -0.01 17.94 -17.04
N GLU A 309 -0.32 18.14 -18.33
CA GLU A 309 0.46 19.02 -19.21
C GLU A 309 0.43 20.47 -18.72
N GLU A 310 -0.74 20.99 -18.35
CA GLU A 310 -0.88 22.35 -17.82
C GLU A 310 -0.10 22.53 -16.49
N LEU A 311 -0.17 21.54 -15.60
CA LEU A 311 0.58 21.53 -14.34
C LEU A 311 2.10 21.62 -14.58
N LEU A 312 2.64 20.80 -15.49
CA LEU A 312 4.07 20.74 -15.74
C LEU A 312 4.56 21.93 -16.59
N LYS A 313 3.67 22.51 -17.42
CA LYS A 313 3.90 23.76 -18.14
C LYS A 313 4.01 24.96 -17.17
N ASP A 314 3.14 25.03 -16.16
CA ASP A 314 3.21 26.07 -15.10
C ASP A 314 4.54 26.02 -14.34
N TRP A 315 5.13 24.84 -14.16
CA TRP A 315 6.38 24.65 -13.39
C TRP A 315 7.65 24.59 -14.26
N ASN A 316 7.53 24.90 -15.56
CA ASN A 316 8.60 24.76 -16.56
C ASN A 316 9.79 25.72 -16.34
N GLU A 317 9.58 26.86 -15.68
CA GLU A 317 10.63 27.86 -15.40
C GLU A 317 11.22 27.72 -13.98
N GLY A 318 10.92 26.62 -13.29
CA GLY A 318 11.31 26.36 -11.91
C GLY A 318 10.10 26.47 -10.99
N GLY A 319 9.61 25.32 -10.54
CA GLY A 319 8.43 25.22 -9.70
C GLY A 319 8.68 25.60 -8.23
N PRO A 320 7.71 25.27 -7.36
CA PRO A 320 7.74 25.64 -5.95
C PRO A 320 8.94 25.06 -5.19
N ALA A 321 9.39 25.79 -4.16
CA ALA A 321 10.45 25.32 -3.26
C ALA A 321 9.98 24.17 -2.36
N VAL A 322 10.88 23.23 -2.07
CA VAL A 322 10.64 22.13 -1.13
C VAL A 322 10.70 22.66 0.31
N LEU A 323 9.73 22.30 1.14
CA LEU A 323 9.72 22.64 2.56
C LEU A 323 10.86 21.94 3.31
N ARG A 324 11.35 22.54 4.41
CA ARG A 324 12.33 21.88 5.30
C ARG A 324 11.83 20.54 5.86
N SER A 325 10.52 20.40 6.02
CA SER A 325 9.86 19.17 6.45
C SER A 325 9.66 18.15 5.33
N GLY A 326 10.08 18.48 4.10
CA GLY A 326 9.68 17.81 2.87
C GLY A 326 8.30 18.26 2.39
N GLY A 327 8.08 18.17 1.08
CA GLY A 327 6.80 18.47 0.44
C GLY A 327 6.58 19.93 0.05
N LEU A 328 5.37 20.20 -0.41
CA LEU A 328 4.86 21.44 -0.95
C LEU A 328 4.16 22.27 0.15
N SER A 329 4.31 23.60 0.11
CA SER A 329 3.56 24.47 1.02
C SER A 329 2.07 24.52 0.67
N VAL A 330 1.20 24.73 1.68
CA VAL A 330 -0.25 24.92 1.46
C VAL A 330 -0.52 26.10 0.52
N ARG A 331 0.30 27.15 0.58
CA ARG A 331 0.17 28.32 -0.29
C ARG A 331 0.49 27.97 -1.75
N ASP A 332 1.54 27.20 -1.98
CA ASP A 332 1.93 26.80 -3.33
C ASP A 332 0.90 25.82 -3.91
N LEU A 333 0.39 24.88 -3.11
CA LEU A 333 -0.70 24.00 -3.53
C LEU A 333 -1.96 24.78 -3.93
N LYS A 334 -2.34 25.81 -3.15
CA LYS A 334 -3.45 26.72 -3.48
C LYS A 334 -3.22 27.48 -4.77
N ARG A 335 -1.99 27.94 -5.02
CA ARG A 335 -1.62 28.61 -6.27
C ARG A 335 -1.75 27.66 -7.45
N THR A 336 -1.24 26.43 -7.33
CA THR A 336 -1.37 25.40 -8.35
C THR A 336 -2.84 25.05 -8.62
N ALA A 337 -3.66 24.90 -7.58
CA ALA A 337 -5.09 24.67 -7.72
C ALA A 337 -5.81 25.80 -8.47
N ALA A 338 -5.47 27.06 -8.17
CA ALA A 338 -6.00 28.22 -8.87
C ALA A 338 -5.52 28.31 -10.33
N ALA A 339 -4.26 27.93 -10.62
CA ALA A 339 -3.73 27.91 -11.98
C ALA A 339 -4.42 26.84 -12.85
N LEU A 340 -4.69 25.66 -12.27
CA LEU A 340 -5.38 24.55 -12.93
C LEU A 340 -6.91 24.70 -12.98
N ASP A 341 -7.48 25.69 -12.30
CA ASP A 341 -8.93 25.86 -12.11
C ASP A 341 -9.63 24.62 -11.53
N VAL A 342 -9.01 24.00 -10.51
CA VAL A 342 -9.56 22.81 -9.82
C VAL A 342 -9.52 22.96 -8.29
N PRO A 343 -10.32 22.18 -7.54
CA PRO A 343 -10.22 22.15 -6.08
C PRO A 343 -8.84 21.70 -5.58
N GLU A 344 -8.43 22.17 -4.39
CA GLU A 344 -7.11 21.87 -3.80
C GLU A 344 -6.80 20.36 -3.72
N HIS A 345 -7.79 19.53 -3.38
CA HIS A 345 -7.62 18.07 -3.30
C HIS A 345 -7.42 17.42 -4.67
N THR A 346 -8.02 17.99 -5.73
CA THR A 346 -7.84 17.53 -7.11
C THR A 346 -6.46 17.94 -7.63
N ALA A 347 -6.01 19.16 -7.35
CA ALA A 347 -4.64 19.59 -7.67
C ALA A 347 -3.60 18.72 -6.94
N ALA A 348 -3.84 18.39 -5.67
CA ALA A 348 -2.98 17.52 -4.90
C ALA A 348 -2.87 16.10 -5.51
N PHE A 349 -3.99 15.55 -6.01
CA PHE A 349 -3.99 14.29 -6.75
C PHE A 349 -3.12 14.34 -8.01
N TRP A 350 -3.27 15.38 -8.84
CA TRP A 350 -2.48 15.52 -10.07
C TRP A 350 -0.98 15.70 -9.80
N VAL A 351 -0.63 16.48 -8.77
CA VAL A 351 0.76 16.67 -8.35
C VAL A 351 1.39 15.35 -7.87
N GLU A 352 0.69 14.58 -7.02
CA GLU A 352 1.15 13.28 -6.57
C GLU A 352 1.25 12.26 -7.71
N LEU A 353 0.32 12.29 -8.66
CA LEU A 353 0.33 11.40 -9.81
C LEU A 353 1.49 11.71 -10.77
N ALA A 354 1.73 12.99 -11.08
CA ALA A 354 2.87 13.40 -11.90
C ALA A 354 4.21 12.99 -11.26
N TYR A 355 4.29 13.09 -9.92
CA TYR A 355 5.43 12.62 -9.16
C TYR A 355 5.57 11.08 -9.21
N ALA A 356 4.47 10.34 -9.01
CA ALA A 356 4.45 8.88 -9.08
C ALA A 356 4.78 8.34 -10.48
N ALA A 357 4.41 9.06 -11.54
CA ALA A 357 4.74 8.73 -12.93
C ALA A 357 6.19 9.12 -13.32
N GLY A 358 6.92 9.77 -12.42
CA GLY A 358 8.30 10.23 -12.64
C GLY A 358 8.42 11.45 -13.56
N LEU A 359 7.32 12.16 -13.83
CA LEU A 359 7.31 13.37 -14.66
C LEU A 359 7.72 14.62 -13.85
N LEU A 360 7.61 14.54 -12.53
CA LEU A 360 7.90 15.59 -11.57
C LEU A 360 8.88 15.07 -10.50
N ALA A 361 9.89 15.86 -10.13
CA ALA A 361 10.80 15.52 -9.02
C ALA A 361 11.38 16.78 -8.35
N SER A 362 12.05 16.59 -7.20
CA SER A 362 12.93 17.62 -6.62
C SER A 362 14.26 17.65 -7.37
N ASP A 363 14.81 18.84 -7.63
CA ASP A 363 16.11 19.03 -8.28
C ASP A 363 17.29 18.47 -7.43
N GLY A 364 17.18 18.48 -6.10
CA GLY A 364 18.23 18.07 -5.17
C GLY A 364 19.35 19.10 -5.00
N GLU A 365 19.11 20.36 -5.36
CA GLU A 365 20.04 21.46 -5.13
C GLU A 365 19.99 21.99 -3.69
N ALA A 366 20.93 22.85 -3.31
CA ALA A 366 20.99 23.40 -1.94
C ALA A 366 19.71 24.17 -1.54
N SER A 367 18.99 24.72 -2.52
CA SER A 367 17.66 25.30 -2.36
C SER A 367 16.66 24.52 -3.19
N GLU A 368 16.35 23.30 -2.74
CA GLU A 368 15.55 22.34 -3.49
C GLU A 368 14.22 22.92 -4.01
N ARG A 369 13.91 22.64 -5.27
CA ARG A 369 12.62 22.96 -5.91
C ARG A 369 12.07 21.77 -6.67
N TYR A 370 10.75 21.75 -6.79
CA TYR A 370 10.07 20.81 -7.67
C TYR A 370 10.07 21.33 -9.11
N ALA A 371 10.43 20.47 -10.06
CA ALA A 371 10.43 20.78 -11.48
C ALA A 371 10.18 19.54 -12.34
N ALA A 372 9.82 19.76 -13.61
CA ALA A 372 9.66 18.68 -14.57
C ALA A 372 10.98 17.92 -14.78
N THR A 373 10.88 16.61 -14.90
CA THR A 373 12.03 15.73 -15.21
C THR A 373 12.22 15.64 -16.72
N PRO A 374 13.38 15.17 -17.23
CA PRO A 374 13.54 14.86 -18.65
C PRO A 374 12.51 13.85 -19.18
N ALA A 375 11.96 13.00 -18.31
CA ALA A 375 10.97 12.01 -18.68
C ALA A 375 9.59 12.61 -19.01
N TYR A 376 9.37 13.88 -18.65
CA TYR A 376 8.23 14.68 -19.12
C TYR A 376 8.33 14.95 -20.62
N ASP A 377 9.50 15.35 -21.12
CA ASP A 377 9.68 15.65 -22.54
C ASP A 377 9.47 14.36 -23.38
N GLU A 378 9.97 13.21 -22.91
CA GLU A 378 9.71 11.90 -23.52
C GLU A 378 8.22 11.51 -23.48
N TRP A 379 7.52 11.81 -22.37
CA TRP A 379 6.09 11.51 -22.24
C TRP A 379 5.27 12.30 -23.25
N LEU A 380 5.65 13.53 -23.51
CA LEU A 380 4.95 14.40 -24.45
C LEU A 380 5.06 13.96 -25.91
N ASP A 381 6.11 13.22 -26.26
CA ASP A 381 6.31 12.67 -27.60
C ASP A 381 5.46 11.39 -27.83
N LEU A 382 4.88 10.81 -26.77
CA LEU A 382 4.02 9.63 -26.88
C LEU A 382 2.63 9.98 -27.44
N PRO A 383 1.98 9.04 -28.15
CA PRO A 383 0.57 9.16 -28.48
C PRO A 383 -0.32 9.31 -27.22
N PRO A 384 -1.47 10.02 -27.28
CA PRO A 384 -2.30 10.30 -26.11
C PRO A 384 -2.74 9.05 -25.31
N GLN A 385 -3.06 7.95 -26.00
CA GLN A 385 -3.42 6.69 -25.33
C GLN A 385 -2.25 6.08 -24.54
N ASP A 386 -1.02 6.26 -25.00
CA ASP A 386 0.19 5.76 -24.35
C ASP A 386 0.60 6.67 -23.19
N GLN A 387 0.42 7.99 -23.37
CA GLN A 387 0.51 8.97 -22.29
C GLN A 387 -0.43 8.62 -21.12
N TRP A 388 -1.69 8.32 -21.45
CA TRP A 388 -2.70 7.95 -20.47
C TRP A 388 -2.33 6.65 -19.76
N THR A 389 -1.89 5.64 -20.51
CA THR A 389 -1.52 4.34 -19.96
C THR A 389 -0.35 4.46 -18.97
N ARG A 390 0.63 5.34 -19.23
CA ARG A 390 1.72 5.63 -18.29
C ARG A 390 1.20 6.20 -16.97
N LEU A 391 0.26 7.14 -17.02
CA LEU A 391 -0.37 7.72 -15.82
C LEU A 391 -1.24 6.71 -15.07
N ALA A 392 -2.10 5.97 -15.79
CA ALA A 392 -3.01 5.00 -15.21
C ALA A 392 -2.25 3.84 -14.52
N THR A 393 -1.17 3.35 -15.13
CA THR A 393 -0.29 2.35 -14.51
C THR A 393 0.44 2.92 -13.30
N ALA A 394 0.98 4.14 -13.35
CA ALA A 394 1.58 4.77 -12.19
C ALA A 394 0.59 4.89 -11.02
N TRP A 395 -0.66 5.29 -11.30
CA TRP A 395 -1.74 5.34 -10.32
C TRP A 395 -2.04 3.97 -9.70
N LEU A 396 -2.15 2.92 -10.51
CA LEU A 396 -2.42 1.55 -10.02
C LEU A 396 -1.34 1.04 -9.07
N HIS A 397 -0.08 1.43 -9.25
CA HIS A 397 1.04 0.96 -8.44
C HIS A 397 1.40 1.89 -7.29
N ALA A 398 0.99 3.15 -7.33
CA ALA A 398 1.36 4.15 -6.34
C ALA A 398 1.00 3.69 -4.92
N THR A 399 1.87 3.86 -3.93
CA THR A 399 1.51 3.67 -2.52
C THR A 399 1.16 4.99 -1.86
N ARG A 400 1.65 6.09 -2.41
CA ARG A 400 1.32 7.45 -1.99
C ARG A 400 -0.16 7.72 -2.23
N THR A 401 -0.86 8.12 -1.17
CA THR A 401 -2.32 8.31 -1.18
C THR A 401 -2.66 9.79 -1.06
N ALA A 402 -2.99 10.44 -2.17
CA ALA A 402 -3.25 11.88 -2.23
C ALA A 402 -4.44 12.33 -1.35
N GLY A 403 -5.45 11.47 -1.17
CA GLY A 403 -6.61 11.77 -0.30
C GLY A 403 -6.28 11.99 1.18
N LEU A 404 -5.05 11.71 1.62
CA LEU A 404 -4.58 12.00 2.98
C LEU A 404 -4.04 13.42 3.15
N ILE A 405 -3.77 14.14 2.06
CA ILE A 405 -3.22 15.49 2.11
C ILE A 405 -4.21 16.41 2.83
N GLY A 406 -3.71 17.18 3.81
CA GLY A 406 -4.53 17.99 4.70
C GLY A 406 -5.04 17.26 5.96
N SER A 407 -4.93 15.93 6.03
CA SER A 407 -5.21 15.17 7.28
C SER A 407 -4.03 15.22 8.25
N GLN A 408 -4.25 14.80 9.50
CA GLN A 408 -3.24 14.79 10.55
C GLN A 408 -2.63 13.39 10.74
N ASP A 409 -1.32 13.34 10.95
CA ASP A 409 -0.60 12.13 11.36
C ASP A 409 -0.86 11.77 12.84
N ALA A 410 -0.28 10.66 13.30
CA ALA A 410 -0.38 10.22 14.70
C ALA A 410 0.23 11.21 15.72
N LYS A 411 1.02 12.19 15.25
CA LYS A 411 1.65 13.25 16.04
C LYS A 411 0.91 14.60 15.89
N GLY A 412 -0.24 14.63 15.23
CA GLY A 412 -1.06 15.83 15.00
C GLY A 412 -0.53 16.77 13.91
N ARG A 413 0.47 16.37 13.13
CA ARG A 413 1.03 17.17 12.03
C ARG A 413 0.22 16.99 10.77
N VAL A 414 -0.02 18.09 10.05
CA VAL A 414 -0.73 18.06 8.78
C VAL A 414 0.15 17.46 7.69
N LEU A 415 -0.38 16.49 6.95
CA LEU A 415 0.29 15.86 5.82
C LEU A 415 0.25 16.78 4.59
N ALA A 416 1.43 17.11 4.04
CA ALA A 416 1.59 17.98 2.87
C ALA A 416 1.68 17.17 1.57
N ALA A 417 1.27 17.77 0.45
CA ALA A 417 1.54 17.22 -0.88
C ALA A 417 3.05 17.10 -1.12
N LEU A 418 3.49 16.05 -1.81
CA LEU A 418 4.89 15.63 -2.01
C LEU A 418 5.69 15.42 -0.71
N GLY A 419 5.00 15.40 0.43
CA GLY A 419 5.59 15.22 1.75
C GLY A 419 5.90 13.76 2.06
N PRO A 420 6.65 13.50 3.14
CA PRO A 420 6.79 12.15 3.69
C PRO A 420 5.45 11.65 4.24
N ASP A 421 5.38 10.37 4.58
CA ASP A 421 4.26 9.75 5.30
C ASP A 421 2.91 9.68 4.56
N LEU A 422 2.90 9.82 3.23
CA LEU A 422 1.71 9.57 2.38
C LEU A 422 1.56 8.11 1.93
N ASP A 423 2.58 7.28 2.09
CA ASP A 423 2.58 5.89 1.63
C ASP A 423 1.65 5.00 2.45
N ARG A 424 0.71 4.34 1.78
CA ARG A 424 -0.17 3.30 2.32
C ARG A 424 -0.02 2.05 1.46
N SER A 425 0.64 1.04 2.00
CA SER A 425 0.93 -0.22 1.31
C SER A 425 -0.33 -0.94 0.80
N ALA A 426 -1.46 -0.74 1.48
CA ALA A 426 -2.76 -1.29 1.11
C ALA A 426 -3.39 -0.62 -0.13
N ALA A 427 -2.91 0.56 -0.55
CA ALA A 427 -3.58 1.34 -1.59
C ALA A 427 -3.65 0.65 -2.96
N PRO A 428 -2.56 0.06 -3.49
CA PRO A 428 -2.62 -0.75 -4.71
C PRO A 428 -3.57 -1.94 -4.62
N GLU A 429 -3.55 -2.68 -3.51
CA GLU A 429 -4.42 -3.85 -3.30
C GLU A 429 -5.90 -3.45 -3.32
N VAL A 430 -6.26 -2.40 -2.57
CA VAL A 430 -7.64 -1.91 -2.51
C VAL A 430 -8.08 -1.38 -3.88
N ARG A 431 -7.23 -0.61 -4.57
CA ARG A 431 -7.54 -0.09 -5.92
C ARG A 431 -7.84 -1.20 -6.91
N ARG A 432 -6.93 -2.17 -7.03
CA ARG A 432 -7.12 -3.34 -7.91
C ARG A 432 -8.36 -4.12 -7.52
N ARG A 433 -8.64 -4.26 -6.22
CA ARG A 433 -9.83 -4.99 -5.77
C ARG A 433 -11.13 -4.29 -6.14
N VAL A 434 -11.20 -2.96 -5.98
CA VAL A 434 -12.35 -2.15 -6.43
C VAL A 434 -12.58 -2.35 -7.93
N LEU A 435 -11.53 -2.20 -8.75
CA LEU A 435 -11.65 -2.37 -10.21
C LEU A 435 -12.04 -3.80 -10.58
N ALA A 436 -11.51 -4.82 -9.91
CA ALA A 436 -11.87 -6.22 -10.13
C ALA A 436 -13.34 -6.50 -9.78
N LEU A 437 -13.86 -5.91 -8.70
CA LEU A 437 -15.29 -6.02 -8.34
C LEU A 437 -16.17 -5.33 -9.39
N MET A 438 -15.76 -4.17 -9.91
CA MET A 438 -16.46 -3.50 -11.01
C MET A 438 -16.39 -4.31 -12.32
N ALA A 439 -15.25 -4.95 -12.60
CA ALA A 439 -15.07 -5.82 -13.75
C ALA A 439 -15.92 -7.10 -13.68
N GLY A 440 -16.28 -7.55 -12.47
CA GLY A 440 -17.23 -8.64 -12.25
C GLY A 440 -18.69 -8.30 -12.59
N LEU A 441 -19.04 -7.00 -12.69
CA LEU A 441 -20.37 -6.56 -13.09
C LEU A 441 -20.54 -6.58 -14.61
N PRO A 442 -21.79 -6.70 -15.11
CA PRO A 442 -22.08 -6.53 -16.55
C PRO A 442 -21.52 -5.22 -17.10
N GLU A 443 -21.11 -5.23 -18.36
CA GLU A 443 -20.60 -4.04 -19.04
C GLU A 443 -21.59 -2.86 -18.94
N GLY A 444 -21.06 -1.66 -18.71
CA GLY A 444 -21.86 -0.45 -18.53
C GLY A 444 -22.52 -0.31 -17.14
N SER A 445 -22.25 -1.20 -16.19
CA SER A 445 -22.82 -1.14 -14.83
C SER A 445 -21.96 -0.36 -13.85
N ALA A 446 -22.60 0.53 -13.08
CA ALA A 446 -22.00 1.26 -11.96
C ALA A 446 -22.43 0.61 -10.62
N PRO A 447 -21.49 0.27 -9.71
CA PRO A 447 -21.82 -0.31 -8.41
C PRO A 447 -22.42 0.73 -7.46
N ALA A 448 -23.19 0.28 -6.47
CA ALA A 448 -23.48 1.09 -5.28
C ALA A 448 -22.22 1.18 -4.39
N PRO A 449 -21.71 2.38 -4.04
CA PRO A 449 -20.52 2.53 -3.19
C PRO A 449 -20.65 1.82 -1.85
N GLU A 450 -21.85 1.80 -1.24
CA GLU A 450 -22.10 1.18 0.05
C GLU A 450 -21.97 -0.34 -0.02
N GLN A 451 -22.44 -0.97 -1.10
CA GLN A 451 -22.31 -2.42 -1.31
C GLN A 451 -20.86 -2.80 -1.61
N MET A 452 -20.15 -1.98 -2.39
CA MET A 452 -18.70 -2.13 -2.62
C MET A 452 -17.94 -2.10 -1.29
N LEU A 453 -18.22 -1.12 -0.43
CA LEU A 453 -17.61 -1.00 0.89
C LEU A 453 -17.96 -2.18 1.81
N ALA A 454 -19.22 -2.63 1.81
CA ALA A 454 -19.64 -3.81 2.57
C ALA A 454 -18.88 -5.07 2.12
N ARG A 455 -18.74 -5.26 0.80
CA ARG A 455 -17.97 -6.37 0.22
C ARG A 455 -16.49 -6.31 0.62
N LEU A 456 -15.85 -5.15 0.51
CA LEU A 456 -14.44 -4.98 0.88
C LEU A 456 -14.19 -5.21 2.38
N ARG A 457 -15.10 -4.75 3.25
CA ARG A 457 -15.03 -5.00 4.70
C ARG A 457 -15.26 -6.46 5.04
N TRP A 458 -16.08 -7.17 4.27
CA TRP A 458 -16.24 -8.60 4.43
C TRP A 458 -14.97 -9.36 4.06
N GLU A 459 -14.28 -8.98 2.97
CA GLU A 459 -13.04 -9.64 2.53
C GLU A 459 -11.82 -9.34 3.41
N ARG A 460 -11.80 -8.16 4.02
CA ARG A 460 -10.75 -7.69 4.94
C ARG A 460 -11.40 -6.97 6.14
N PRO A 461 -11.84 -7.72 7.16
CA PRO A 461 -12.47 -7.16 8.35
C PRO A 461 -11.50 -6.30 9.16
N LEU A 462 -12.05 -5.27 9.79
CA LEU A 462 -11.31 -4.42 10.72
C LEU A 462 -11.12 -5.14 12.04
N ARG A 463 -9.88 -5.18 12.54
CA ARG A 463 -9.66 -5.57 13.93
C ARG A 463 -10.19 -4.49 14.87
N GLY A 464 -11.10 -4.88 15.77
CA GLY A 464 -11.59 -4.01 16.83
C GLY A 464 -12.85 -3.20 16.51
N ALA A 465 -13.47 -3.35 15.33
CA ALA A 465 -14.75 -2.71 15.01
C ALA A 465 -15.98 -3.39 15.66
N GLY A 466 -15.77 -4.24 16.68
CA GLY A 466 -16.80 -4.99 17.39
C GLY A 466 -17.73 -4.18 18.31
N ALA A 467 -17.75 -2.83 18.22
CA ALA A 467 -18.58 -1.98 19.06
C ALA A 467 -19.46 -0.98 18.27
N ALA A 468 -19.48 -1.01 16.93
CA ALA A 468 -20.19 -0.02 16.12
C ALA A 468 -21.34 -0.58 15.26
N THR A 469 -21.84 -1.78 15.54
CA THR A 469 -23.12 -2.28 15.00
C THR A 469 -24.25 -2.03 15.99
N ALA A 470 -24.46 -0.75 16.35
CA ALA A 470 -25.79 -0.31 16.72
C ALA A 470 -26.62 -0.21 15.42
N PRO A 471 -27.84 -0.75 15.35
CA PRO A 471 -28.68 -0.58 14.17
C PRO A 471 -28.96 0.91 13.94
N ALA A 472 -29.06 1.30 12.68
CA ALA A 472 -29.56 2.60 12.26
C ALA A 472 -31.03 2.77 12.70
N SER A 473 -31.24 3.19 13.94
CA SER A 473 -32.56 3.59 14.44
C SER A 473 -32.45 4.85 15.29
N ALA A 474 -32.15 5.96 14.61
CA ALA A 474 -32.64 7.31 14.91
C ALA A 474 -32.17 8.22 13.76
N SER A 475 -33.11 8.79 13.00
CA SER A 475 -32.79 9.82 12.01
C SER A 475 -32.00 10.96 12.67
N PRO A 476 -30.85 11.40 12.12
CA PRO A 476 -30.17 12.57 12.64
C PRO A 476 -31.00 13.83 12.33
N PRO A 477 -30.96 14.87 13.19
CA PRO A 477 -31.61 16.14 12.91
C PRO A 477 -31.02 16.77 11.64
N ALA A 478 -31.89 17.30 10.78
CA ALA A 478 -31.62 17.72 9.40
C ALA A 478 -30.77 19.00 9.24
N SER A 479 -29.89 19.34 10.18
CA SER A 479 -29.13 20.61 10.13
C SER A 479 -27.63 20.48 10.46
N ALA A 480 -26.95 19.50 9.88
CA ALA A 480 -25.49 19.38 9.91
C ALA A 480 -24.90 18.78 8.60
N ALA A 481 -25.46 19.15 7.44
CA ALA A 481 -25.11 18.58 6.14
C ALA A 481 -23.79 19.10 5.50
N ALA A 482 -22.79 19.51 6.29
CA ALA A 482 -21.52 19.98 5.71
C ALA A 482 -20.24 19.64 6.50
N SER A 483 -20.32 19.02 7.67
CA SER A 483 -19.14 18.48 8.34
C SER A 483 -19.56 17.45 9.39
N THR A 484 -19.04 16.22 9.28
CA THR A 484 -18.95 15.11 10.27
C THR A 484 -19.23 13.75 9.61
N GLY A 485 -18.30 13.28 8.79
CA GLY A 485 -18.24 11.85 8.46
C GLY A 485 -17.63 11.10 9.63
N THR A 486 -18.31 10.09 10.17
CA THR A 486 -17.69 9.06 11.01
C THR A 486 -16.37 8.62 10.34
N PRO A 487 -15.20 8.64 11.00
CA PRO A 487 -13.97 8.28 10.33
C PRO A 487 -14.03 6.80 9.95
N GLY A 488 -14.38 6.52 8.70
CA GLY A 488 -14.26 5.20 8.12
C GLY A 488 -12.79 4.76 8.15
N ASP A 489 -12.56 3.47 8.34
CA ASP A 489 -11.23 2.89 8.25
C ASP A 489 -10.50 3.31 6.96
N LEU A 490 -9.17 3.35 7.03
CA LEU A 490 -8.31 3.73 5.92
C LEU A 490 -8.62 2.95 4.62
N ARG A 491 -8.87 1.64 4.66
CA ARG A 491 -9.19 0.87 3.44
C ARG A 491 -10.52 1.30 2.83
N SER A 492 -11.51 1.63 3.66
CA SER A 492 -12.79 2.18 3.18
C SER A 492 -12.59 3.56 2.53
N ARG A 493 -11.74 4.42 3.11
CA ARG A 493 -11.41 5.73 2.52
C ARG A 493 -10.66 5.59 1.20
N ILE A 494 -9.68 4.70 1.13
CA ILE A 494 -8.96 4.37 -0.11
C ILE A 494 -9.93 3.88 -1.19
N ALA A 495 -10.88 3.01 -0.86
CA ALA A 495 -11.87 2.54 -1.82
C ALA A 495 -12.75 3.68 -2.37
N LEU A 496 -13.17 4.61 -1.52
CA LEU A 496 -13.92 5.80 -1.97
C LEU A 496 -13.08 6.73 -2.84
N TRP A 497 -11.83 7.00 -2.45
CA TRP A 497 -10.91 7.77 -3.28
C TRP A 497 -10.66 7.09 -4.62
N THR A 498 -10.52 5.76 -4.63
CA THR A 498 -10.35 4.98 -5.87
C THR A 498 -11.48 5.23 -6.86
N LEU A 499 -12.74 5.22 -6.40
CA LEU A 499 -13.89 5.47 -7.27
C LEU A 499 -13.84 6.87 -7.90
N THR A 500 -13.46 7.88 -7.12
CA THR A 500 -13.31 9.27 -7.61
C THR A 500 -12.11 9.41 -8.56
N GLU A 501 -10.95 8.90 -8.16
CA GLU A 501 -9.70 8.97 -8.93
C GLU A 501 -9.79 8.20 -10.26
N ALA A 502 -10.49 7.06 -10.27
CA ALA A 502 -10.75 6.30 -11.49
C ALA A 502 -11.61 7.08 -12.49
N GLU A 503 -12.60 7.86 -12.02
CA GLU A 503 -13.40 8.73 -12.88
C GLU A 503 -12.58 9.91 -13.39
N LEU A 504 -11.78 10.56 -12.52
CA LEU A 504 -10.89 11.66 -12.91
C LEU A 504 -9.85 11.23 -13.97
N LEU A 505 -9.32 10.02 -13.86
CA LEU A 505 -8.38 9.46 -14.83
C LEU A 505 -9.06 8.92 -16.10
N GLY A 506 -10.38 8.81 -16.13
CA GLY A 506 -11.08 8.17 -17.23
C GLY A 506 -10.87 6.66 -17.32
N VAL A 507 -10.59 5.99 -16.19
CA VAL A 507 -10.70 4.52 -16.04
C VAL A 507 -12.17 4.11 -15.94
N THR A 508 -13.02 4.97 -15.36
CA THR A 508 -14.46 4.82 -15.31
C THR A 508 -15.15 5.98 -16.03
N GLY A 509 -16.39 5.75 -16.48
CA GLY A 509 -17.26 6.77 -17.03
C GLY A 509 -18.67 6.62 -16.48
N ARG A 510 -19.23 7.69 -15.92
CA ARG A 510 -20.52 7.67 -15.20
C ARG A 510 -20.53 6.65 -14.05
N GLY A 511 -19.38 6.43 -13.41
CA GLY A 511 -19.20 5.46 -12.33
C GLY A 511 -19.19 3.99 -12.76
N ALA A 512 -19.25 3.69 -14.06
CA ALA A 512 -19.11 2.33 -14.60
C ALA A 512 -17.71 2.13 -15.19
N LEU A 513 -17.18 0.91 -15.10
CA LEU A 513 -15.86 0.58 -15.65
C LEU A 513 -15.89 0.53 -17.18
N SER A 514 -15.03 1.33 -17.84
CA SER A 514 -14.91 1.38 -19.30
C SER A 514 -14.25 0.12 -19.86
N SER A 515 -14.31 -0.08 -21.18
CA SER A 515 -13.62 -1.18 -21.85
C SER A 515 -12.10 -1.12 -21.68
N HIS A 516 -11.47 0.06 -21.88
CA HIS A 516 -10.05 0.26 -21.62
C HIS A 516 -9.68 0.14 -20.13
N GLY A 517 -10.57 0.54 -19.21
CA GLY A 517 -10.41 0.31 -17.77
C GLY A 517 -10.47 -1.18 -17.38
N ARG A 518 -11.34 -1.97 -18.02
CA ARG A 518 -11.38 -3.45 -17.86
C ARG A 518 -10.10 -4.10 -18.35
N ALA A 519 -9.61 -3.69 -19.53
CA ALA A 519 -8.35 -4.22 -20.06
C ALA A 519 -7.19 -3.93 -19.11
N LEU A 520 -7.13 -2.73 -18.54
CA LEU A 520 -6.11 -2.35 -17.56
C LEU A 520 -6.22 -3.17 -16.25
N SER A 521 -7.44 -3.53 -15.81
CA SER A 521 -7.68 -4.29 -14.58
C SER A 521 -7.48 -5.81 -14.73
N ALA A 522 -7.24 -6.32 -15.94
CA ALA A 522 -7.16 -7.76 -16.21
C ALA A 522 -5.99 -8.47 -15.51
N THR A 523 -4.99 -7.72 -15.02
CA THR A 523 -3.77 -8.22 -14.36
C THR A 523 -3.88 -8.36 -12.84
N GLY A 524 -5.10 -8.39 -12.28
CA GLY A 524 -5.40 -8.30 -10.85
C GLY A 524 -4.87 -9.41 -9.91
N GLY A 525 -3.89 -10.22 -10.33
CA GLY A 525 -3.20 -11.22 -9.52
C GLY A 525 -2.01 -10.66 -8.72
N ALA A 526 -1.45 -11.48 -7.81
CA ALA A 526 -0.17 -11.17 -7.18
C ALA A 526 0.93 -11.15 -8.25
N PRO A 527 1.93 -10.24 -8.17
CA PRO A 527 3.02 -10.20 -9.13
C PRO A 527 3.76 -11.54 -9.13
N THR A 528 3.75 -12.22 -10.27
CA THR A 528 4.48 -13.46 -10.54
C THR A 528 5.57 -13.21 -11.57
N ARG A 529 6.45 -14.18 -11.81
CA ARG A 529 7.45 -14.06 -12.88
C ARG A 529 6.72 -13.91 -14.23
N GLY A 530 6.82 -12.74 -14.85
CA GLY A 530 6.05 -12.39 -16.06
C GLY A 530 4.94 -11.37 -15.85
N SER A 531 4.68 -10.94 -14.60
CA SER A 531 3.73 -9.87 -14.29
C SER A 531 4.01 -8.61 -15.10
N ASP A 532 5.29 -8.26 -15.29
CA ASP A 532 5.67 -7.06 -16.04
C ASP A 532 5.27 -7.17 -17.52
N VAL A 533 5.29 -8.39 -18.08
CA VAL A 533 4.87 -8.65 -19.47
C VAL A 533 3.35 -8.67 -19.58
N GLU A 534 2.65 -9.26 -18.62
CA GLU A 534 1.19 -9.26 -18.55
C GLU A 534 0.64 -7.84 -18.32
N GLU A 535 1.28 -7.06 -17.45
CA GLU A 535 0.99 -5.65 -17.19
C GLU A 535 1.26 -4.80 -18.42
N ALA A 536 2.40 -4.99 -19.11
CA ALA A 536 2.66 -4.31 -20.37
C ALA A 536 1.65 -4.67 -21.47
N ALA A 537 1.21 -5.93 -21.53
CA ALA A 537 0.18 -6.38 -22.47
C ALA A 537 -1.20 -5.80 -22.14
N ALA A 538 -1.59 -5.74 -20.86
CA ALA A 538 -2.82 -5.12 -20.40
C ALA A 538 -2.84 -3.61 -20.68
N ALA A 539 -1.72 -2.93 -20.40
CA ALA A 539 -1.47 -1.54 -20.74
C ALA A 539 -1.63 -1.30 -22.26
N ALA A 540 -0.97 -2.10 -23.10
CA ALA A 540 -1.09 -2.00 -24.56
C ALA A 540 -2.52 -2.26 -25.05
N SER A 541 -3.23 -3.23 -24.47
CA SER A 541 -4.64 -3.50 -24.79
C SER A 541 -5.55 -2.34 -24.39
N ALA A 542 -5.31 -1.72 -23.24
CA ALA A 542 -6.06 -0.55 -22.80
C ALA A 542 -5.81 0.65 -23.72
N ALA A 543 -4.57 0.89 -24.11
CA ALA A 543 -4.20 1.92 -25.07
C ALA A 543 -4.89 1.72 -26.43
N ALA A 544 -4.91 0.48 -26.94
CA ALA A 544 -5.57 0.15 -28.21
C ALA A 544 -7.09 0.38 -28.19
N LEU A 545 -7.75 0.13 -27.06
CA LEU A 545 -9.19 0.38 -26.88
C LEU A 545 -9.49 1.87 -26.73
N LEU A 546 -8.61 2.63 -26.09
CA LEU A 546 -8.77 4.06 -25.87
C LEU A 546 -8.46 4.88 -27.14
N ALA A 547 -7.46 4.49 -27.93
CA ALA A 547 -7.01 5.21 -29.12
C ALA A 547 -8.14 5.68 -30.06
N PRO A 548 -9.12 4.85 -30.49
CA PRO A 548 -10.19 5.29 -31.39
C PRO A 548 -11.23 6.22 -30.72
N LEU A 549 -11.20 6.38 -29.40
CA LEU A 549 -12.14 7.20 -28.64
C LEU A 549 -11.60 8.60 -28.33
N ILE A 550 -10.28 8.80 -28.42
CA ILE A 550 -9.65 10.11 -28.23
C ILE A 550 -9.87 10.94 -29.50
N PRO A 551 -10.35 12.19 -29.40
CA PRO A 551 -10.49 13.07 -30.57
C PRO A 551 -9.14 13.29 -31.26
N GLU A 552 -9.10 13.19 -32.59
CA GLU A 552 -7.88 13.49 -33.35
C GLU A 552 -7.48 14.97 -33.19
N PRO A 553 -6.21 15.27 -32.85
CA PRO A 553 -5.74 16.64 -32.77
C PRO A 553 -5.79 17.35 -34.13
N LEU A 554 -6.45 18.50 -34.11
CA LEU A 554 -6.62 19.41 -35.24
C LEU A 554 -5.36 20.24 -35.45
N ASP A 555 -5.03 20.48 -36.70
CA ASP A 555 -3.99 21.40 -37.15
C ASP A 555 -4.53 22.77 -37.55
N HIS A 556 -5.77 23.08 -37.20
CA HIS A 556 -6.41 24.32 -37.60
C HIS A 556 -7.41 24.85 -36.57
N VAL A 557 -7.67 26.15 -36.65
CA VAL A 557 -8.71 26.88 -35.90
C VAL A 557 -9.68 27.59 -36.85
N LEU A 558 -10.81 28.05 -36.30
CA LEU A 558 -11.79 28.88 -36.98
C LEU A 558 -11.62 30.33 -36.51
N LEU A 559 -11.11 31.21 -37.37
CA LEU A 559 -10.98 32.64 -37.08
C LEU A 559 -12.31 33.36 -37.32
N GLN A 560 -12.71 34.21 -36.37
CA GLN A 560 -13.93 35.01 -36.40
C GLN A 560 -13.62 36.51 -36.44
N ALA A 561 -14.57 37.31 -36.94
CA ALA A 561 -14.38 38.74 -37.17
C ALA A 561 -14.26 39.59 -35.88
N ASP A 562 -14.59 39.03 -34.72
CA ASP A 562 -14.55 39.66 -33.40
C ASP A 562 -13.22 39.44 -32.65
N LEU A 563 -12.15 39.14 -33.40
CA LEU A 563 -10.81 38.84 -32.89
C LEU A 563 -10.77 37.58 -32.01
N THR A 564 -11.60 36.59 -32.32
CA THR A 564 -11.55 35.29 -31.67
C THR A 564 -11.15 34.16 -32.62
N ALA A 565 -10.51 33.14 -32.07
CA ALA A 565 -10.21 31.86 -32.70
C ALA A 565 -10.95 30.76 -31.92
N VAL A 566 -11.69 29.91 -32.62
CA VAL A 566 -12.37 28.75 -32.01
C VAL A 566 -11.68 27.47 -32.47
N ALA A 567 -11.20 26.69 -31.51
CA ALA A 567 -10.68 25.35 -31.70
C ALA A 567 -11.78 24.33 -31.33
N PRO A 568 -12.44 23.68 -32.31
CA PRO A 568 -13.55 22.76 -32.06
C PRO A 568 -13.12 21.39 -31.50
N GLY A 569 -11.82 21.22 -31.22
CA GLY A 569 -11.22 20.01 -30.67
C GLY A 569 -9.77 20.28 -30.23
N PRO A 570 -9.04 19.24 -29.79
CA PRO A 570 -7.62 19.35 -29.43
C PRO A 570 -6.83 19.99 -30.56
N LEU A 571 -5.88 20.86 -30.26
CA LEU A 571 -4.93 21.35 -31.25
C LEU A 571 -3.64 20.53 -31.19
N ARG A 572 -2.98 20.33 -32.34
CA ARG A 572 -1.60 19.82 -32.36
C ARG A 572 -0.70 20.80 -31.59
N ARG A 573 0.23 20.26 -30.81
CA ARG A 573 1.12 21.03 -29.92
C ARG A 573 1.76 22.27 -30.53
N PRO A 574 2.42 22.22 -31.70
CA PRO A 574 3.05 23.41 -32.27
C PRO A 574 2.07 24.57 -32.53
N LEU A 575 0.82 24.23 -32.87
CA LEU A 575 -0.27 25.19 -33.06
C LEU A 575 -0.77 25.72 -31.71
N ALA A 576 -1.01 24.83 -30.74
CA ALA A 576 -1.44 25.21 -29.39
C ALA A 576 -0.44 26.15 -28.70
N ASP A 577 0.85 25.80 -28.68
CA ASP A 577 1.89 26.61 -28.03
C ASP A 577 2.04 27.98 -28.67
N THR A 578 1.92 28.07 -30.00
CA THR A 578 1.96 29.37 -30.67
C THR A 578 0.72 30.20 -30.36
N LEU A 579 -0.47 29.59 -30.31
CA LEU A 579 -1.72 30.29 -29.96
C LEU A 579 -1.75 30.76 -28.50
N ASP A 580 -1.21 29.98 -27.56
CA ASP A 580 -1.10 30.36 -26.14
C ASP A 580 -0.24 31.61 -25.92
N VAL A 581 0.76 31.82 -26.78
CA VAL A 581 1.56 33.05 -26.77
C VAL A 581 0.84 34.20 -27.49
N LEU A 582 0.21 33.90 -28.63
CA LEU A 582 -0.37 34.89 -29.55
C LEU A 582 -1.77 35.38 -29.14
N ALA A 583 -2.48 34.66 -28.30
CA ALA A 583 -3.85 34.95 -27.85
C ALA A 583 -4.04 34.62 -26.37
N ASP A 584 -5.10 35.17 -25.78
CA ASP A 584 -5.52 34.87 -24.42
C ASP A 584 -6.68 33.86 -24.47
N VAL A 585 -6.66 32.83 -23.62
CA VAL A 585 -7.75 31.83 -23.55
C VAL A 585 -8.93 32.42 -22.78
N GLU A 586 -10.10 32.53 -23.42
CA GLU A 586 -11.33 33.06 -22.81
C GLU A 586 -12.20 31.95 -22.21
N SER A 587 -12.23 30.77 -22.84
CA SER A 587 -12.97 29.60 -22.34
C SER A 587 -12.29 28.29 -22.75
N LYS A 588 -12.23 27.35 -21.81
CA LYS A 588 -11.77 25.96 -21.97
C LYS A 588 -13.00 25.04 -21.86
N GLY A 589 -13.82 24.99 -22.91
CA GLY A 589 -15.02 24.12 -22.97
C GLY A 589 -14.86 23.01 -24.00
N GLY A 590 -15.99 22.49 -24.53
CA GLY A 590 -15.98 21.57 -25.67
C GLY A 590 -15.39 22.16 -26.96
N ALA A 591 -15.17 23.48 -26.99
CA ALA A 591 -14.31 24.16 -27.94
C ALA A 591 -13.51 25.23 -27.17
N THR A 592 -12.20 25.31 -27.42
CA THR A 592 -11.36 26.34 -26.81
C THR A 592 -11.51 27.64 -27.58
N VAL A 593 -11.83 28.73 -26.88
CA VAL A 593 -11.98 30.05 -27.48
C VAL A 593 -10.77 30.91 -27.08
N TYR A 594 -10.02 31.33 -28.08
CA TYR A 594 -8.87 32.22 -27.98
C TYR A 594 -9.28 33.63 -28.39
N ARG A 595 -8.81 34.64 -27.68
CA ARG A 595 -9.02 36.06 -27.99
C ARG A 595 -7.69 36.74 -28.29
N PHE A 596 -7.60 37.35 -29.47
CA PHE A 596 -6.45 38.16 -29.85
C PHE A 596 -6.57 39.57 -29.27
N THR A 597 -5.56 39.99 -28.52
CA THR A 597 -5.50 41.33 -27.91
C THR A 597 -4.21 42.04 -28.34
N PRO A 598 -4.13 43.39 -28.26
CA PRO A 598 -2.88 44.09 -28.51
C PRO A 598 -1.72 43.60 -27.60
N ALA A 599 -2.04 43.16 -26.38
CA ALA A 599 -1.06 42.64 -25.43
C ALA A 599 -0.57 41.23 -25.81
N SER A 600 -1.46 40.33 -26.23
CA SER A 600 -1.09 38.98 -26.66
C SER A 600 -0.26 39.00 -27.95
N VAL A 601 -0.62 39.86 -28.91
CA VAL A 601 0.18 40.05 -30.12
C VAL A 601 1.58 40.60 -29.79
N ARG A 602 1.67 41.58 -28.88
CA ARG A 602 2.96 42.10 -28.42
C ARG A 602 3.81 41.01 -27.76
N ARG A 603 3.19 40.16 -26.92
CA ARG A 603 3.85 39.01 -26.28
C ARG A 603 4.50 38.09 -27.31
N ALA A 604 3.80 37.80 -28.41
CA ALA A 604 4.35 36.99 -29.50
C ALA A 604 5.53 37.67 -30.22
N LEU A 605 5.47 38.99 -30.44
CA LEU A 605 6.59 39.74 -31.01
C LEU A 605 7.80 39.82 -30.06
N ASP A 606 7.55 39.99 -28.76
CA ASP A 606 8.58 39.99 -27.72
C ASP A 606 9.26 38.61 -27.58
N ALA A 607 8.53 37.53 -27.86
CA ALA A 607 9.05 36.17 -27.97
C ALA A 607 9.85 35.91 -29.27
N GLY A 608 10.06 36.94 -30.10
CA GLY A 608 10.93 36.90 -31.28
C GLY A 608 10.24 36.52 -32.60
N ARG A 609 8.91 36.47 -32.67
CA ARG A 609 8.17 36.21 -33.92
C ARG A 609 8.04 37.49 -34.74
N ALA A 610 8.23 37.45 -36.06
CA ALA A 610 7.96 38.60 -36.92
C ALA A 610 6.46 38.67 -37.30
N ALA A 611 5.97 39.87 -37.61
CA ALA A 611 4.58 40.05 -38.05
C ALA A 611 4.23 39.22 -39.30
N SER A 612 5.17 39.11 -40.25
CA SER A 612 5.04 38.24 -41.42
C SER A 612 4.85 36.78 -41.04
N ASP A 613 5.54 36.30 -40.01
CA ASP A 613 5.47 34.92 -39.55
C ASP A 613 4.13 34.65 -38.87
N LEU A 614 3.59 35.63 -38.14
CA LEU A 614 2.27 35.55 -37.52
C LEU A 614 1.16 35.48 -38.58
N HIS A 615 1.24 36.29 -39.64
CA HIS A 615 0.29 36.23 -40.76
C HIS A 615 0.37 34.90 -41.50
N THR A 616 1.57 34.43 -41.83
CA THR A 616 1.79 33.12 -42.47
C THR A 616 1.22 31.99 -41.60
N PHE A 617 1.54 32.00 -40.31
CA PHE A 617 1.06 31.01 -39.36
C PHE A 617 -0.47 30.96 -39.28
N LEU A 618 -1.13 32.12 -39.15
CA LEU A 618 -2.59 32.19 -39.09
C LEU A 618 -3.24 31.78 -40.42
N ALA A 619 -2.61 32.07 -41.56
CA ALA A 619 -3.10 31.66 -42.86
C ALA A 619 -2.98 30.13 -43.06
N GLU A 620 -1.90 29.53 -42.57
CA GLU A 620 -1.67 28.08 -42.66
C GLU A 620 -2.61 27.28 -41.74
N HIS A 621 -2.87 27.78 -40.52
CA HIS A 621 -3.60 27.06 -39.48
C HIS A 621 -5.04 27.56 -39.31
N SER A 622 -5.58 28.34 -40.24
CA SER A 622 -6.98 28.76 -40.21
C SER A 622 -7.80 28.10 -41.31
N ARG A 623 -8.95 27.55 -40.92
CA ARG A 623 -9.94 27.02 -41.86
C ARG A 623 -10.78 28.10 -42.54
N THR A 624 -10.85 29.28 -41.92
CA THR A 624 -11.51 30.46 -42.46
C THR A 624 -10.45 31.48 -42.94
N PRO A 625 -10.76 32.34 -43.92
CA PRO A 625 -9.84 33.42 -44.27
C PRO A 625 -9.52 34.30 -43.06
N VAL A 626 -8.26 34.74 -42.93
CA VAL A 626 -7.84 35.62 -41.83
C VAL A 626 -8.67 36.92 -41.88
N PRO A 627 -9.43 37.25 -40.82
CA PRO A 627 -10.27 38.44 -40.81
C PRO A 627 -9.45 39.73 -40.87
N GLN A 628 -9.89 40.68 -41.69
CA GLN A 628 -9.24 41.99 -41.84
C GLN A 628 -8.96 42.72 -40.51
N PRO A 629 -9.85 42.70 -39.48
CA PRO A 629 -9.55 43.29 -38.18
C PRO A 629 -8.33 42.68 -37.48
N LEU A 630 -8.13 41.37 -37.60
CA LEU A 630 -6.98 40.68 -37.02
C LEU A 630 -5.69 41.06 -37.75
N THR A 631 -5.75 41.17 -39.08
CA THR A 631 -4.62 41.64 -39.89
C THR A 631 -4.18 43.04 -39.46
N TYR A 632 -5.13 43.96 -39.30
CA TYR A 632 -4.83 45.32 -38.84
C TYR A 632 -4.28 45.37 -37.42
N LEU A 633 -4.79 44.54 -36.51
CA LEU A 633 -4.28 44.46 -35.14
C LEU A 633 -2.79 44.06 -35.14
N ILE A 634 -2.43 43.03 -35.89
CA ILE A 634 -1.04 42.55 -35.99
C ILE A 634 -0.14 43.65 -36.55
N ASP A 635 -0.53 44.28 -37.66
CA ASP A 635 0.27 45.31 -38.31
C ASP A 635 0.42 46.57 -37.44
N ASP A 636 -0.62 47.00 -36.72
CA ASP A 636 -0.55 48.18 -35.84
C ASP A 636 0.36 47.94 -34.63
N VAL A 637 0.27 46.76 -34.00
CA VAL A 637 1.15 46.38 -32.88
C VAL A 637 2.59 46.23 -33.37
N ALA A 638 2.80 45.59 -34.52
CA ALA A 638 4.14 45.41 -35.11
C ALA A 638 4.79 46.73 -35.51
N ARG A 639 4.04 47.69 -36.08
CA ARG A 639 4.57 49.04 -36.37
C ARG A 639 5.08 49.72 -35.11
N LYS A 640 4.33 49.60 -34.01
CA LYS A 640 4.68 50.21 -32.71
C LYS A 640 5.79 49.45 -31.97
N HIS A 641 6.01 48.18 -32.30
CA HIS A 641 7.04 47.31 -31.74
C HIS A 641 8.43 47.64 -32.32
N GLY A 642 9.44 47.79 -31.46
CA GLY A 642 10.82 48.06 -31.91
C GLY A 642 11.17 49.50 -32.33
N HIS A 643 10.28 50.49 -32.18
CA HIS A 643 10.61 51.92 -32.38
C HIS A 643 11.69 52.43 -31.43
N LEU A 644 11.72 51.88 -30.21
CA LEU A 644 12.82 52.05 -29.27
C LEU A 644 13.82 50.92 -29.49
N ARG A 645 15.00 51.27 -29.99
CA ARG A 645 16.07 50.30 -30.26
C ARG A 645 16.92 50.13 -29.02
N ILE A 646 16.81 48.96 -28.41
CA ILE A 646 17.68 48.55 -27.32
C ILE A 646 18.82 47.76 -27.96
N GLY A 647 20.04 48.28 -27.88
CA GLY A 647 21.22 47.52 -28.27
C GLY A 647 21.65 46.64 -27.11
N ALA A 648 22.06 45.39 -27.38
CA ALA A 648 22.76 44.61 -26.38
C ALA A 648 24.11 45.28 -26.11
N ALA A 649 24.30 45.74 -24.88
CA ALA A 649 25.61 45.94 -24.30
C ALA A 649 25.79 44.74 -23.37
N SER A 650 26.66 43.80 -23.74
CA SER A 650 26.94 42.62 -22.93
C SER A 650 27.49 43.03 -21.56
N ALA A 651 28.19 44.17 -21.52
CA ALA A 651 28.57 44.89 -20.31
C ALA A 651 28.70 46.39 -20.59
N TYR A 652 28.79 47.20 -19.54
CA TYR A 652 29.09 48.63 -19.66
C TYR A 652 30.20 49.02 -18.70
N VAL A 653 30.94 50.08 -19.04
CA VAL A 653 31.95 50.69 -18.17
C VAL A 653 31.46 52.10 -17.86
N ARG A 654 31.27 52.38 -16.57
CA ARG A 654 31.02 53.74 -16.06
C ARG A 654 32.30 54.26 -15.41
N CYS A 655 32.71 55.48 -15.79
CA CYS A 655 33.82 56.17 -15.16
C CYS A 655 33.49 57.66 -15.10
N ASP A 656 33.72 58.28 -13.94
CA ASP A 656 33.42 59.71 -13.74
C ASP A 656 34.47 60.63 -14.41
N ASP A 657 35.54 60.05 -14.96
CA ASP A 657 36.57 60.74 -15.74
C ASP A 657 36.46 60.39 -17.25
N ASP A 658 36.01 61.37 -18.04
CA ASP A 658 35.89 61.29 -19.50
C ASP A 658 37.23 60.95 -20.17
N ALA A 659 38.33 61.56 -19.69
CA ALA A 659 39.65 61.39 -20.29
C ALA A 659 40.13 59.94 -20.18
N MET A 660 39.80 59.26 -19.08
CA MET A 660 40.12 57.85 -18.85
C MET A 660 39.36 56.93 -19.82
N LEU A 661 38.08 57.20 -20.11
CA LEU A 661 37.34 56.43 -21.12
C LEU A 661 37.86 56.70 -22.54
N GLY A 662 38.33 57.92 -22.80
CA GLY A 662 39.03 58.28 -24.03
C GLY A 662 40.33 57.49 -24.20
N GLU A 663 41.11 57.34 -23.13
CA GLU A 663 42.36 56.55 -23.12
C GLU A 663 42.09 55.06 -23.38
N ILE A 664 41.07 54.48 -22.72
CA ILE A 664 40.67 53.08 -22.92
C ILE A 664 40.25 52.82 -24.38
N LEU A 665 39.48 53.73 -24.99
CA LEU A 665 39.06 53.60 -26.39
C LEU A 665 40.22 53.79 -27.39
N ALA A 666 41.25 54.56 -27.03
CA ALA A 666 42.40 54.83 -27.89
C ALA A 666 43.46 53.70 -27.82
N ASP A 667 43.50 52.92 -26.74
CA ASP A 667 44.41 51.78 -26.60
C ASP A 667 44.01 50.65 -27.57
N LYS A 668 44.93 50.25 -28.46
CA LYS A 668 44.70 49.16 -29.43
C LYS A 668 44.35 47.83 -28.76
N ARG A 669 44.77 47.62 -27.50
CA ARG A 669 44.46 46.41 -26.72
C ARG A 669 42.98 46.29 -26.37
N SER A 670 42.19 47.37 -26.45
CA SER A 670 40.75 47.36 -26.14
C SER A 670 39.85 46.97 -27.32
N GLN A 671 40.40 46.89 -28.54
CA GLN A 671 39.64 46.52 -29.75
C GLN A 671 38.90 45.17 -29.64
N PRO A 672 39.48 44.11 -29.05
CA PRO A 672 38.77 42.83 -28.87
C PRO A 672 37.58 42.90 -27.91
N LEU A 673 37.50 43.93 -27.05
CA LEU A 673 36.40 44.11 -26.08
C LEU A 673 35.14 44.72 -26.73
N GLY A 674 35.23 45.16 -27.99
CA GLY A 674 34.10 45.68 -28.75
C GLY A 674 33.46 46.91 -28.10
N LEU A 675 34.28 47.83 -27.58
CA LEU A 675 33.80 49.00 -26.86
C LEU A 675 33.19 50.04 -27.81
N ARG A 676 32.04 50.59 -27.41
CA ARG A 676 31.31 51.65 -28.10
C ARG A 676 30.85 52.69 -27.09
N ARG A 677 31.13 53.95 -27.36
CA ARG A 677 30.73 55.05 -26.48
C ARG A 677 29.22 55.32 -26.56
N LEU A 678 28.55 55.31 -25.41
CA LEU A 678 27.12 55.64 -25.30
C LEU A 678 26.88 57.04 -24.72
N ALA A 679 27.76 57.48 -23.82
CA ALA A 679 27.74 58.80 -23.20
C ALA A 679 29.17 59.25 -22.81
N PRO A 680 29.41 60.51 -22.38
CA PRO A 680 30.73 60.98 -21.97
C PRO A 680 31.37 60.12 -20.86
N THR A 681 30.58 59.59 -19.93
CA THR A 681 31.03 58.79 -18.78
C THR A 681 30.66 57.30 -18.90
N VAL A 682 30.17 56.84 -20.06
CA VAL A 682 29.68 55.47 -20.25
C VAL A 682 30.10 54.84 -21.58
N LEU A 683 30.76 53.69 -21.52
CA LEU A 683 31.03 52.80 -22.64
C LEU A 683 30.13 51.56 -22.55
N ALA A 684 29.64 51.08 -23.69
CA ALA A 684 29.08 49.73 -23.84
C ALA A 684 30.13 48.81 -24.44
N ALA A 685 30.22 47.58 -23.96
CA ALA A 685 31.04 46.52 -24.53
C ALA A 685 30.17 45.46 -25.17
N GLN A 686 30.69 44.83 -26.22
CA GLN A 686 30.07 43.65 -26.82
C GLN A 686 30.53 42.35 -26.13
N SER A 687 31.66 42.40 -25.41
CA SER A 687 32.11 41.30 -24.56
C SER A 687 31.31 41.22 -23.25
N ASP A 688 31.13 40.01 -22.72
CA ASP A 688 30.45 39.80 -21.44
C ASP A 688 31.19 40.48 -20.26
N PRO A 689 30.52 40.68 -19.11
CA PRO A 689 31.10 41.40 -17.98
C PRO A 689 32.39 40.78 -17.45
N GLY A 690 32.55 39.44 -17.52
CA GLY A 690 33.75 38.75 -17.08
C GLY A 690 34.94 39.03 -18.00
N THR A 691 34.75 38.83 -19.30
CA THR A 691 35.78 39.11 -20.31
C THR A 691 36.18 40.59 -20.32
N LEU A 692 35.22 41.51 -20.15
CA LEU A 692 35.49 42.94 -20.06
C LEU A 692 36.33 43.30 -18.83
N LEU A 693 35.99 42.71 -17.68
CA LEU A 693 36.65 42.97 -16.40
C LEU A 693 38.09 42.45 -16.39
N GLU A 694 38.36 41.28 -16.98
CA GLU A 694 39.71 40.75 -17.17
C GLU A 694 40.52 41.55 -18.20
N GLY A 695 39.91 41.91 -19.34
CA GLY A 695 40.54 42.71 -20.39
C GLY A 695 41.03 44.06 -19.89
N LEU A 696 40.20 44.80 -19.16
CA LEU A 696 40.57 46.09 -18.57
C LEU A 696 41.65 45.95 -17.48
N ARG A 697 41.65 44.87 -16.69
CA ARG A 697 42.74 44.58 -15.72
C ARG A 697 44.08 44.36 -16.40
N SER A 698 44.08 43.61 -17.50
CA SER A 698 45.30 43.37 -18.29
C SER A 698 45.88 44.65 -18.90
N MET A 699 45.03 45.66 -19.11
CA MET A 699 45.42 46.98 -19.60
C MET A 699 45.95 47.92 -18.50
N GLY A 700 45.87 47.51 -17.23
CA GLY A 700 46.34 48.26 -16.07
C GLY A 700 45.24 49.00 -15.30
N PHE A 701 43.97 48.83 -15.65
CA PHE A 701 42.82 49.44 -14.98
C PHE A 701 42.24 48.55 -13.88
N ALA A 702 41.50 49.11 -12.92
CA ALA A 702 40.93 48.35 -11.79
C ALA A 702 39.38 48.42 -11.73
N PRO A 703 38.65 47.72 -12.62
CA PRO A 703 37.18 47.73 -12.65
C PRO A 703 36.53 46.78 -11.62
N ALA A 704 35.31 47.13 -11.20
CA ALA A 704 34.41 46.31 -10.39
C ALA A 704 33.14 45.96 -11.20
N ALA A 705 32.59 44.75 -11.03
CA ALA A 705 31.33 44.35 -11.68
C ALA A 705 30.14 45.05 -11.00
N GLU A 706 29.01 45.27 -11.69
CA GLU A 706 27.83 46.00 -11.18
C GLU A 706 26.55 45.16 -11.43
N SER A 707 25.48 45.25 -10.61
CA SER A 707 24.20 44.58 -10.87
C SER A 707 23.25 45.48 -11.64
N ALA A 708 22.14 44.90 -12.10
CA ALA A 708 21.03 45.64 -12.69
C ALA A 708 20.40 46.72 -11.77
N ALA A 709 20.68 46.72 -10.46
CA ALA A 709 20.25 47.78 -9.53
C ALA A 709 21.34 48.83 -9.24
N GLY A 710 22.55 48.67 -9.79
CA GLY A 710 23.74 49.47 -9.46
C GLY A 710 24.72 48.81 -8.47
N ASP A 711 24.48 47.55 -8.09
CA ASP A 711 25.20 46.82 -7.03
C ASP A 711 25.70 45.44 -7.48
N VAL A 712 26.90 45.27 -8.02
CA VAL A 712 27.57 43.99 -8.45
C VAL A 712 26.75 42.65 -8.54
N LEU A 713 26.14 42.22 -9.69
CA LEU A 713 25.45 40.88 -9.88
C LEU A 713 25.29 40.33 -11.35
N ILE A 714 24.93 39.02 -11.48
CA ILE A 714 24.96 38.08 -12.66
C ILE A 714 23.54 37.64 -13.20
N THR A 715 23.39 37.11 -14.45
CA THR A 715 22.23 37.11 -15.42
C THR A 715 21.39 35.81 -15.76
N ARG A 716 20.10 36.02 -16.16
CA ARG A 716 19.06 35.34 -17.06
C ARG A 716 18.72 33.80 -17.09
N ALA A 717 17.43 33.51 -17.40
CA ALA A 717 16.67 32.25 -17.24
C ALA A 717 16.54 31.33 -18.49
N HIS A 718 16.61 30.01 -18.29
CA HIS A 718 16.31 28.92 -19.24
C HIS A 718 15.21 28.02 -18.66
N ALA A 719 14.53 27.23 -19.51
CA ALA A 719 13.61 26.18 -19.05
C ALA A 719 14.34 25.27 -18.06
N TYR A 720 13.76 25.11 -16.88
CA TYR A 720 14.38 24.43 -15.76
C TYR A 720 13.93 22.98 -15.74
N ARG A 721 14.88 22.06 -15.79
CA ARG A 721 14.66 20.62 -15.63
C ARG A 721 15.45 20.14 -14.43
N THR A 722 14.92 19.16 -13.72
CA THR A 722 15.75 18.41 -12.79
C THR A 722 16.80 17.61 -13.57
N PRO A 723 17.89 17.16 -12.93
CA PRO A 723 18.66 16.02 -13.44
C PRO A 723 17.75 14.80 -13.67
N PRO A 724 18.16 13.80 -14.48
CA PRO A 724 17.40 12.56 -14.63
C PRO A 724 17.09 11.93 -13.26
N ARG A 725 15.80 11.65 -13.01
CA ARG A 725 15.30 11.01 -11.78
C ARG A 725 14.44 9.82 -12.13
N THR A 726 14.47 8.80 -11.28
CA THR A 726 13.55 7.66 -11.36
C THR A 726 12.29 7.96 -10.58
N ALA A 727 11.15 7.45 -11.05
CA ALA A 727 9.90 7.46 -10.30
C ALA A 727 10.09 6.84 -8.90
N PRO A 728 9.35 7.29 -7.88
CA PRO A 728 9.41 6.72 -6.55
C PRO A 728 8.99 5.24 -6.59
N VAL A 729 9.76 4.38 -5.92
CA VAL A 729 9.45 2.95 -5.82
C VAL A 729 8.29 2.76 -4.83
N PRO A 730 7.19 2.09 -5.22
CA PRO A 730 6.09 1.78 -4.32
C PRO A 730 6.55 1.00 -3.08
N VAL A 731 5.91 1.25 -1.93
CA VAL A 731 6.21 0.58 -0.64
C VAL A 731 5.23 -0.60 -0.41
N PRO A 732 5.60 -1.84 -0.74
CA PRO A 732 4.68 -2.98 -0.64
C PRO A 732 4.34 -3.37 0.80
N GLU A 733 3.22 -4.08 0.97
CA GLU A 733 2.78 -4.59 2.27
C GLU A 733 3.47 -5.91 2.60
N GLY A 734 4.47 -5.86 3.49
CA GLY A 734 5.21 -7.04 3.91
C GLY A 734 6.19 -7.55 2.82
N PRO A 735 6.75 -8.76 3.01
CA PRO A 735 7.68 -9.32 2.04
C PRO A 735 6.96 -9.66 0.73
N PRO A 736 7.65 -9.56 -0.42
CA PRO A 736 7.08 -9.88 -1.72
C PRO A 736 6.59 -11.34 -1.74
N THR A 737 5.54 -11.59 -2.52
CA THR A 737 5.11 -12.96 -2.80
C THR A 737 6.25 -13.73 -3.47
N PRO A 738 6.59 -14.93 -2.97
CA PRO A 738 7.70 -15.70 -3.52
C PRO A 738 7.36 -16.14 -4.95
N ASP A 739 8.33 -16.00 -5.85
CA ASP A 739 8.21 -16.61 -7.18
C ASP A 739 8.33 -18.14 -7.09
N GLU A 740 7.91 -18.85 -8.14
CA GLU A 740 7.94 -20.33 -8.15
C GLU A 740 9.35 -20.90 -7.96
N THR A 741 10.40 -20.17 -8.36
CA THR A 741 11.78 -20.63 -8.19
C THR A 741 12.25 -20.55 -6.75
N LEU A 742 11.98 -19.44 -6.07
CA LEU A 742 12.27 -19.25 -4.65
C LEU A 742 11.43 -20.22 -3.82
N LEU A 743 10.17 -20.40 -4.19
CA LEU A 743 9.27 -21.34 -3.53
C LEU A 743 9.76 -22.78 -3.65
N GLY A 744 10.14 -23.22 -4.87
CA GLY A 744 10.68 -24.55 -5.10
C GLY A 744 12.05 -24.78 -4.44
N ALA A 745 12.91 -23.75 -4.37
CA ALA A 745 14.17 -23.82 -3.62
C ALA A 745 13.93 -23.91 -2.11
N ALA A 746 13.03 -23.08 -1.57
CA ALA A 746 12.68 -23.08 -0.15
C ALA A 746 12.05 -24.41 0.29
N LEU A 747 11.14 -24.98 -0.50
CA LEU A 747 10.54 -26.27 -0.20
C LEU A 747 11.58 -27.39 -0.16
N ARG A 748 12.51 -27.43 -1.14
CA ARG A 748 13.63 -28.39 -1.13
C ARG A 748 14.50 -28.23 0.11
N ALA A 749 14.83 -27.00 0.51
CA ALA A 749 15.61 -26.73 1.71
C ALA A 749 14.88 -27.21 2.98
N ILE A 750 13.61 -26.85 3.15
CA ILE A 750 12.78 -27.24 4.28
C ILE A 750 12.66 -28.77 4.38
N ARG A 751 12.43 -29.46 3.26
CA ARG A 751 12.33 -30.92 3.23
C ARG A 751 13.65 -31.60 3.51
N ALA A 752 14.74 -31.11 2.94
CA ALA A 752 16.07 -31.65 3.21
C ALA A 752 16.43 -31.52 4.70
N GLY A 753 16.18 -30.37 5.32
CA GLY A 753 16.42 -30.19 6.76
C GLY A 753 15.46 -30.97 7.65
N ASP A 754 14.19 -31.17 7.24
CA ASP A 754 13.26 -32.02 7.97
C ASP A 754 13.66 -33.50 7.91
N MET A 755 14.11 -34.00 6.75
CA MET A 755 14.68 -35.35 6.66
C MET A 755 15.95 -35.50 7.51
N ALA A 756 16.84 -34.51 7.48
CA ALA A 756 18.07 -34.53 8.27
C ALA A 756 17.81 -34.49 9.79
N SER A 757 16.79 -33.74 10.23
CA SER A 757 16.42 -33.62 11.66
C SER A 757 15.61 -34.81 12.19
N THR A 758 14.93 -35.56 11.33
CA THR A 758 14.10 -36.73 11.70
C THR A 758 14.79 -38.08 11.47
N ALA A 759 15.92 -38.12 10.77
CA ALA A 759 16.72 -39.33 10.62
C ALA A 759 17.13 -39.89 12.00
N VAL A 760 16.67 -41.10 12.31
CA VAL A 760 17.06 -41.81 13.53
C VAL A 760 18.57 -42.04 13.46
N ARG A 761 19.33 -41.36 14.32
CA ARG A 761 20.74 -41.70 14.55
C ARG A 761 20.78 -43.16 15.01
N LYS A 762 21.22 -44.06 14.12
CA LYS A 762 21.60 -45.41 14.50
C LYS A 762 22.58 -45.30 15.66
N GLU A 763 22.26 -45.91 16.80
CA GLU A 763 23.25 -46.09 17.88
C GLU A 763 24.48 -46.72 17.23
N ALA A 764 25.56 -45.94 17.18
CA ALA A 764 26.84 -46.47 16.77
C ALA A 764 27.17 -47.62 17.74
N PRO A 765 27.67 -48.77 17.26
CA PRO A 765 28.20 -49.79 18.14
C PRO A 765 29.25 -49.15 19.05
N GLU A 766 29.33 -49.66 20.28
CA GLU A 766 30.29 -49.29 21.32
C GLU A 766 31.62 -48.77 20.76
N ALA A 767 32.06 -47.65 21.34
CA ALA A 767 33.33 -47.00 21.10
C ALA A 767 34.47 -47.99 20.84
N ALA A 768 34.87 -48.09 19.57
CA ALA A 768 36.21 -48.50 19.22
C ALA A 768 37.20 -47.46 19.78
N PRO A 769 38.41 -47.88 20.22
CA PRO A 769 39.34 -46.97 20.86
C PRO A 769 39.74 -45.84 19.92
N VAL A 770 39.86 -44.64 20.50
CA VAL A 770 40.43 -43.42 19.91
C VAL A 770 41.64 -43.74 19.04
N GLY A 771 41.52 -43.52 17.73
CA GLY A 771 42.59 -43.66 16.74
C GLY A 771 42.66 -42.39 15.89
N GLU A 772 43.85 -41.81 15.79
CA GLU A 772 44.17 -40.48 15.24
C GLU A 772 43.53 -40.16 13.88
N LEU A 773 43.05 -38.92 13.72
CA LEU A 773 42.69 -38.37 12.41
C LEU A 773 43.92 -38.32 11.49
N PRO A 774 43.76 -38.52 10.17
CA PRO A 774 44.84 -38.30 9.22
C PRO A 774 45.30 -36.84 9.29
N ARG A 775 46.62 -36.63 9.45
CA ARG A 775 47.23 -35.32 9.17
C ARG A 775 47.24 -35.13 7.66
N THR A 776 46.20 -34.52 7.11
CA THR A 776 46.19 -34.13 5.70
C THR A 776 47.17 -32.98 5.50
N SER A 777 47.85 -32.96 4.34
CA SER A 777 48.71 -31.83 4.01
C SER A 777 47.87 -30.56 3.83
N SER A 778 48.43 -29.37 4.05
CA SER A 778 47.67 -28.11 3.89
C SER A 778 47.04 -27.94 2.50
N ALA A 779 47.66 -28.50 1.46
CA ALA A 779 47.14 -28.48 0.09
C ALA A 779 45.90 -29.39 -0.06
N GLU A 780 45.93 -30.56 0.56
CA GLU A 780 44.84 -31.53 0.57
C GLU A 780 43.66 -31.03 1.41
N THR A 781 43.94 -30.44 2.59
CA THR A 781 42.92 -29.78 3.42
C THR A 781 42.19 -28.68 2.66
N LEU A 782 42.95 -27.83 1.95
CA LEU A 782 42.35 -26.77 1.15
C LEU A 782 41.49 -27.34 0.02
N ALA A 783 41.98 -28.35 -0.71
CA ALA A 783 41.28 -28.95 -1.83
C ALA A 783 39.95 -29.60 -1.39
N THR A 784 39.95 -30.39 -0.31
CA THR A 784 38.74 -31.05 0.21
C THR A 784 37.73 -30.05 0.75
N VAL A 785 38.18 -29.01 1.46
CA VAL A 785 37.25 -27.98 2.00
C VAL A 785 36.69 -27.09 0.88
N GLN A 786 37.46 -26.82 -0.17
CA GLN A 786 36.95 -26.11 -1.37
C GLN A 786 35.96 -26.96 -2.17
N ALA A 787 36.24 -28.25 -2.35
CA ALA A 787 35.31 -29.19 -2.99
C ALA A 787 33.98 -29.25 -2.21
N ALA A 788 34.05 -29.40 -0.89
CA ALA A 788 32.90 -29.39 0.00
C ALA A 788 32.11 -28.07 -0.01
N ALA A 789 32.79 -26.92 -0.18
CA ALA A 789 32.11 -25.63 -0.33
C ALA A 789 31.34 -25.51 -1.66
N LEU A 790 31.82 -26.17 -2.73
CA LEU A 790 31.15 -26.19 -4.03
C LEU A 790 29.97 -27.16 -4.06
N THR A 791 30.08 -28.30 -3.38
CA THR A 791 29.04 -29.33 -3.34
C THR A 791 28.04 -29.15 -2.19
N GLY A 792 28.37 -28.30 -1.20
CA GLY A 792 27.59 -28.14 0.03
C GLY A 792 27.70 -29.33 0.99
N SER A 793 28.70 -30.20 0.80
CA SER A 793 28.89 -31.41 1.62
C SER A 793 29.51 -31.09 2.98
N ALA A 794 29.09 -31.80 4.04
CA ALA A 794 29.68 -31.66 5.36
C ALA A 794 31.00 -32.43 5.45
N VAL A 795 32.00 -31.83 6.09
CA VAL A 795 33.33 -32.42 6.32
C VAL A 795 33.69 -32.40 7.80
N TRP A 796 34.43 -33.41 8.22
CA TRP A 796 35.02 -33.49 9.56
C TRP A 796 36.38 -32.80 9.55
N ILE A 797 36.61 -31.85 10.46
CA ILE A 797 37.89 -31.19 10.63
C ILE A 797 38.47 -31.40 12.04
N GLY A 798 39.78 -31.61 12.12
CA GLY A 798 40.55 -31.38 13.34
C GLY A 798 40.93 -29.91 13.42
N TYR A 799 40.66 -29.23 14.54
CA TYR A 799 40.91 -27.79 14.70
C TYR A 799 41.59 -27.48 16.03
N VAL A 800 42.65 -26.69 16.00
CA VAL A 800 43.36 -26.22 17.19
C VAL A 800 42.99 -24.75 17.45
N ASN A 801 42.41 -24.48 18.63
CA ASN A 801 42.02 -23.13 19.04
C ASN A 801 43.26 -22.27 19.38
N ALA A 802 43.05 -20.97 19.62
CA ALA A 802 44.12 -20.03 19.98
C ALA A 802 44.89 -20.44 21.27
N ASP A 803 44.22 -21.14 22.18
CA ASP A 803 44.79 -21.62 23.44
C ASP A 803 45.53 -22.97 23.31
N GLY A 804 45.73 -23.47 22.07
CA GLY A 804 46.43 -24.73 21.80
C GLY A 804 45.60 -26.00 22.04
N ALA A 805 44.34 -25.88 22.46
CA ALA A 805 43.43 -27.00 22.62
C ALA A 805 42.95 -27.53 21.26
N ALA A 806 43.19 -28.81 21.00
CA ALA A 806 42.68 -29.51 19.81
C ALA A 806 41.23 -29.98 20.02
N SER A 807 40.40 -29.79 19.01
CA SER A 807 38.98 -30.16 18.99
C SER A 807 38.61 -30.74 17.63
N GLN A 808 37.61 -31.61 17.59
CA GLN A 808 37.06 -32.15 16.34
C GLN A 808 35.72 -31.46 16.06
N ARG A 809 35.49 -31.07 14.81
CA ARG A 809 34.28 -30.33 14.41
C ARG A 809 33.73 -30.87 13.10
N VAL A 810 32.42 -30.82 12.98
CA VAL A 810 31.75 -31.13 11.71
C VAL A 810 31.31 -29.81 11.11
N ILE A 811 31.86 -29.47 9.96
CA ILE A 811 31.58 -28.19 9.32
C ILE A 811 30.99 -28.39 7.93
N ALA A 812 30.02 -27.56 7.55
CA ALA A 812 29.58 -27.41 6.17
C ALA A 812 30.20 -26.12 5.61
N PRO A 813 31.27 -26.23 4.80
CA PRO A 813 31.96 -25.06 4.26
C PRO A 813 31.03 -24.26 3.36
N VAL A 814 30.96 -22.95 3.58
CA VAL A 814 30.16 -22.03 2.75
C VAL A 814 31.07 -21.24 1.82
N ARG A 815 32.26 -20.88 2.29
CA ARG A 815 33.22 -20.08 1.54
C ARG A 815 34.65 -20.34 2.02
N VAL A 816 35.59 -20.41 1.07
CA VAL A 816 37.03 -20.54 1.34
C VAL A 816 37.79 -19.42 0.62
N GLU A 817 38.19 -18.38 1.35
CA GLU A 817 38.88 -17.21 0.80
C GLU A 817 39.95 -16.70 1.79
N GLY A 818 41.06 -16.17 1.27
CA GLY A 818 42.06 -15.48 2.09
C GLY A 818 42.75 -16.32 3.18
N GLY A 819 42.78 -17.65 3.06
CA GLY A 819 43.35 -18.55 4.08
C GLY A 819 42.39 -18.87 5.24
N PHE A 820 41.11 -18.54 5.09
CA PHE A 820 40.05 -18.87 6.03
C PHE A 820 38.94 -19.70 5.36
N VAL A 821 38.27 -20.48 6.18
CA VAL A 821 37.08 -21.25 5.82
C VAL A 821 35.95 -20.74 6.68
N THR A 822 34.98 -20.08 6.08
CA THR A 822 33.72 -19.77 6.74
C THR A 822 32.77 -20.95 6.51
N ALA A 823 32.34 -21.56 7.60
CA ALA A 823 31.53 -22.76 7.56
C ALA A 823 30.50 -22.74 8.68
N TYR A 824 29.37 -23.41 8.44
CA TYR A 824 28.44 -23.73 9.51
C TYR A 824 29.04 -24.86 10.35
N ASP A 825 29.26 -24.62 11.65
CA ASP A 825 29.74 -25.66 12.55
C ASP A 825 28.56 -26.40 13.17
N HIS A 826 28.31 -27.62 12.72
CA HIS A 826 27.25 -28.47 13.26
C HIS A 826 27.50 -28.90 14.70
N THR A 827 28.74 -28.80 15.20
CA THR A 827 29.07 -29.11 16.60
C THR A 827 28.72 -27.93 17.53
N ALA A 828 28.79 -26.68 17.03
CA ALA A 828 28.52 -25.46 17.81
C ALA A 828 27.20 -24.76 17.45
N ASP A 829 26.52 -25.24 16.41
CA ASP A 829 25.25 -24.70 15.87
C ASP A 829 25.30 -23.21 15.48
N GLU A 830 26.45 -22.77 14.95
CA GLU A 830 26.63 -21.40 14.48
C GLU A 830 27.64 -21.30 13.33
N VAL A 831 27.57 -20.20 12.56
CA VAL A 831 28.52 -19.91 11.48
C VAL A 831 29.82 -19.39 12.08
N ARG A 832 30.92 -20.10 11.82
CA ARG A 832 32.26 -19.73 12.31
C ARG A 832 33.25 -19.66 11.15
N THR A 833 34.27 -18.84 11.36
CA THR A 833 35.40 -18.71 10.44
C THR A 833 36.63 -19.39 11.05
N TYR A 834 37.14 -20.39 10.35
CA TYR A 834 38.29 -21.20 10.74
C TYR A 834 39.52 -20.80 9.91
N PRO A 835 40.64 -20.41 10.54
CA PRO A 835 41.91 -20.27 9.84
C PRO A 835 42.39 -21.63 9.34
N LEU A 836 42.68 -21.76 8.03
CA LEU A 836 43.10 -23.04 7.41
C LEU A 836 44.36 -23.63 8.05
N HIS A 837 45.31 -22.78 8.45
CA HIS A 837 46.56 -23.20 9.10
C HIS A 837 46.37 -23.80 10.51
N ARG A 838 45.16 -23.69 11.08
CA ARG A 838 44.78 -24.30 12.37
C ARG A 838 43.93 -25.55 12.21
N ILE A 839 43.61 -25.92 10.97
CA ILE A 839 42.97 -27.18 10.64
C ILE A 839 44.06 -28.24 10.52
N THR A 840 44.07 -29.21 11.42
CA THR A 840 45.10 -30.25 11.53
C THR A 840 44.85 -31.46 10.63
N GLY A 841 43.62 -31.61 10.13
CA GLY A 841 43.22 -32.66 9.21
C GLY A 841 41.78 -32.48 8.76
N VAL A 842 41.43 -32.96 7.57
CA VAL A 842 40.05 -33.02 7.07
C VAL A 842 39.71 -34.42 6.56
N ALA A 843 38.47 -34.86 6.80
CA ALA A 843 37.93 -36.08 6.23
C ALA A 843 36.50 -35.81 5.73
N GLU A 844 36.17 -36.35 4.56
CA GLU A 844 34.79 -36.33 4.06
C GLU A 844 33.93 -37.24 4.95
N LEU A 845 32.72 -36.78 5.32
CA LEU A 845 31.75 -37.72 5.88
C LEU A 845 31.33 -38.67 4.75
N ALA A 846 31.38 -39.97 5.01
CA ALA A 846 30.78 -40.92 4.09
C ALA A 846 29.30 -40.58 3.90
N ASP A 847 28.87 -40.41 2.65
CA ASP A 847 27.47 -40.44 2.27
C ASP A 847 26.90 -41.74 2.83
N SER A 848 25.99 -41.66 3.80
CA SER A 848 25.30 -42.86 4.28
C SER A 848 24.38 -43.36 3.16
N PRO A 849 24.36 -44.68 2.89
CA PRO A 849 23.69 -45.27 1.74
C PRO A 849 22.16 -45.08 1.72
#